data_AF-A0A959JY62-F1
#
_entry.id   AF-A0A959JY62-F1
#
_cell.length_a   1.000
_cell.length_b   1.000
_cell.length_c   1.000
_cell.angle_alpha   90.00
_cell.angle_beta   90.00
_cell.angle_gamma   90.00
#
_symmetry.space_group_name_H-M   'P 1'
#
loop_
_entity.id
_entity.type
_entity.pdbx_description
1 polymer ?
#
loop_
_entity_poly.entity_id
_entity_poly.type
_entity_poly.pdbx_seq_one_letter_code
_entity_poly.pdbx_strand_id
1 'polypeptide(L)'
;MNLQRISFYILVFLLFGCQSREMEIIDPRPMQVLFLGHESEHHNARAYAPILQAALAPKGYYFTYTSDPDDLNEENLQDYDAIMLYANHDEITESQADALLAFVKGGGGFVPVHSASYCFRNSKPVVKLIGGQFASHDTATFQARIIEPDHPAMRGVQEFTSWDETYVHDKLTGDRTVLMVREDGSETEPYTWVKEYGRGRVFYTALGHDERTWSKPEFHGLLEQALNWAIGERKSEALAKLDLPTLGYSDAKIPNYEQRDPPPQLQAPLDPDASQKRIQIPPGFSLQLFAAEPDILKPISAAWDHRGRLWLLESRDYPNEINLEDGQGNDRIKILEDTDGDGRADKFTIFADHLSVPTSMVFANGGVVVSQAPHFLFLKDTDGDDVADEKSILFSGWGTFDTHAGPSNLQYGFDNKIWGVVGYSSFEGTVGEESHSFRQGTYRFEPDGSALEFMGATSNNTWGLGFTEAFDVLISTANNTHSAFFGIPERYFNGVEGLKIKSVKKIDGHYAFHPNTAHVRQVDVFGGFTAAAGHHLYTARNFPKEYWNRIALVCEPTGHLLHRAIIEPDGAGFVEKDGWNLLASSDEWVSPVHAEVGPDGAVWILDWYNFIIQHNPTPPGFENGPGNAHINPLRDKAHGRIYRLIYNGSGTNDYPEIGPEKLENCVDVLNNDNLFWRLHAQRLIVENKYLEAKDKLVSLVRNQEVDEIGLNTAAIHALWTLKGLELLGDADVFEAVKTALSHPSAAVRKNAVRILEPTPDYFSLIQNSKLWDDPDGGVRLAAILLVIDQEENEEIGTILYQLANDKSVLEDEWLARAVYVGAIKHKASFTRAMHARERDRIATGFIDEKLVVDYSGIDVPVEDWKNVITPSRWSESKAGELKDFDGIVWVKQGFTVPEALAGRMAQLSLGPIDDTDETYINGKRLGGMERKWNDDRNYRIPAGLLKAGENQITIKITDSRGRGGLYGEKKQLFIQIGNEKIDLSGIWKYKIEEEFKPDQEVFEDGMSITDLFLKYYGPYAKELSKDLPELPAEKFDRIVEMGTLKDQMKYDKEEFEVIAGEKVKIIFSNNDGMQHNLLIGIPGSLEMIGQAADKLAQSASGAENGYIPELTVIQAAAGLVDPGETREIIWQVPEKPGDYVYVCTFPGHWRTMNGVVRVRAKPAL
;
A
#
# COMPACT_ATOMS: atom_id res chain seq x y z
N MET A 1 70.52 -38.47 46.01
CA MET A 1 71.42 -37.31 46.20
C MET A 1 71.08 -36.29 45.14
N ASN A 2 70.66 -35.11 45.60
CA ASN A 2 70.79 -33.81 44.93
C ASN A 2 70.00 -33.53 43.65
N LEU A 3 68.98 -32.69 43.84
CA LEU A 3 68.76 -31.43 43.13
C LEU A 3 69.64 -31.21 41.88
N GLN A 4 69.24 -31.74 40.73
CA GLN A 4 69.62 -31.20 39.41
C GLN A 4 68.79 -31.76 38.22
N ARG A 5 67.55 -32.22 38.44
CA ARG A 5 66.69 -32.75 37.34
C ARG A 5 65.26 -32.19 37.28
N ILE A 6 64.98 -31.08 37.97
CA ILE A 6 63.64 -30.42 37.95
C ILE A 6 63.65 -29.11 37.13
N SER A 7 64.80 -28.69 36.57
CA SER A 7 64.90 -27.43 35.80
C SER A 7 64.94 -27.60 34.27
N PHE A 8 64.70 -28.80 33.72
CA PHE A 8 64.68 -29.01 32.27
C PHE A 8 63.29 -29.35 31.68
N TYR A 9 62.30 -29.66 32.52
CA TYR A 9 60.93 -29.94 32.05
C TYR A 9 59.96 -28.75 32.16
N ILE A 10 60.35 -27.66 32.84
CA ILE A 10 59.54 -26.42 32.90
C ILE A 10 59.92 -25.43 31.79
N LEU A 11 61.07 -25.59 31.12
CA LEU A 11 61.48 -24.68 30.03
C LEU A 11 61.09 -25.15 28.61
N VAL A 12 60.60 -26.39 28.44
CA VAL A 12 60.16 -26.91 27.12
C VAL A 12 58.64 -26.81 26.91
N PHE A 13 57.86 -26.62 27.98
CA PHE A 13 56.42 -26.32 27.87
C PHE A 13 56.09 -24.83 27.72
N LEU A 14 57.08 -23.94 27.84
CA LEU A 14 56.93 -22.48 27.64
C LEU A 14 57.40 -21.99 26.26
N LEU A 15 57.85 -22.89 25.37
CA LEU A 15 58.31 -22.56 24.01
C LEU A 15 57.49 -23.22 22.88
N PHE A 16 56.41 -23.94 23.21
CA PHE A 16 55.42 -24.46 22.24
C PHE A 16 54.01 -23.88 22.49
N GLY A 17 53.96 -22.64 23.02
CA GLY A 17 52.73 -21.86 23.20
C GLY A 17 52.50 -20.79 22.13
N CYS A 18 53.32 -20.74 21.08
CA CYS A 18 52.96 -20.03 19.86
C CYS A 18 52.17 -21.00 18.98
N GLN A 19 50.86 -21.11 19.24
CA GLN A 19 49.95 -21.25 18.11
C GLN A 19 50.23 -20.03 17.24
N SER A 20 50.96 -20.24 16.15
CA SER A 20 50.80 -19.41 14.97
C SER A 20 49.31 -19.32 14.75
N ARG A 21 48.72 -18.16 15.03
CA ARG A 21 47.41 -17.79 14.48
C ARG A 21 47.58 -18.02 12.98
N GLU A 22 47.08 -19.13 12.47
CA GLU A 22 46.81 -19.23 11.04
C GLU A 22 45.92 -18.02 10.75
N MET A 23 46.46 -17.09 9.97
CA MET A 23 45.70 -15.96 9.50
C MET A 23 44.57 -16.55 8.67
N GLU A 24 43.36 -16.47 9.20
CA GLU A 24 42.14 -16.78 8.47
C GLU A 24 42.15 -15.97 7.16
N ILE A 25 42.25 -16.68 6.04
CA ILE A 25 42.19 -16.10 4.70
C ILE A 25 40.74 -15.68 4.49
N ILE A 26 40.52 -14.40 4.22
CA ILE A 26 39.20 -13.88 3.86
C ILE A 26 39.15 -13.79 2.33
N ASP A 27 38.28 -14.57 1.72
CA ASP A 27 38.10 -14.53 0.27
C ASP A 27 37.51 -13.19 -0.18
N PRO A 28 37.96 -12.64 -1.33
CA PRO A 28 37.38 -11.44 -1.90
C PRO A 28 35.87 -11.60 -2.15
N ARG A 29 35.06 -10.76 -1.52
CA ARG A 29 33.61 -10.67 -1.76
C ARG A 29 33.13 -9.22 -1.61
N PRO A 30 31.97 -8.87 -2.18
CA PRO A 30 31.32 -7.58 -1.90
C PRO A 30 31.09 -7.37 -0.40
N MET A 31 31.18 -6.12 0.04
CA MET A 31 30.84 -5.70 1.40
C MET A 31 29.33 -5.61 1.54
N GLN A 32 28.78 -6.22 2.60
CA GLN A 32 27.37 -6.11 2.94
C GLN A 32 27.19 -5.04 4.02
N VAL A 33 26.34 -4.04 3.74
CA VAL A 33 26.08 -2.91 4.63
C VAL A 33 24.59 -2.83 4.93
N LEU A 34 24.22 -2.91 6.20
CA LEU A 34 22.87 -2.57 6.64
C LEU A 34 22.77 -1.05 6.77
N PHE A 35 21.95 -0.42 5.95
CA PHE A 35 21.64 1.00 6.03
C PHE A 35 20.34 1.18 6.82
N LEU A 36 20.46 1.61 8.07
CA LEU A 36 19.33 1.89 8.94
C LEU A 36 18.96 3.39 8.86
N GLY A 37 17.79 3.65 8.28
CA GLY A 37 17.15 4.97 8.17
C GLY A 37 15.94 5.13 9.10
N HIS A 38 15.08 6.11 8.83
CA HIS A 38 13.74 6.26 9.42
C HIS A 38 12.76 6.82 8.37
N GLU A 39 11.46 6.81 8.67
CA GLU A 39 10.42 7.47 7.87
C GLU A 39 10.33 8.97 8.20
N SER A 40 11.04 9.84 7.46
CA SER A 40 10.90 11.30 7.56
C SER A 40 11.46 12.02 6.36
N GLU A 41 10.83 13.13 5.99
CA GLU A 41 11.24 13.97 4.86
C GLU A 41 12.40 14.93 5.19
N HIS A 42 12.64 15.21 6.47
CA HIS A 42 13.68 16.15 6.88
C HIS A 42 15.07 15.56 6.78
N HIS A 43 15.24 14.32 7.27
CA HIS A 43 16.44 13.50 7.07
C HIS A 43 16.04 12.28 6.25
N ASN A 44 15.78 12.53 4.97
CA ASN A 44 15.20 11.56 4.05
C ASN A 44 16.20 10.48 3.63
N ALA A 45 16.47 9.56 4.57
CA ALA A 45 17.33 8.41 4.37
C ALA A 45 16.97 7.63 3.09
N ARG A 46 15.66 7.53 2.82
CA ARG A 46 15.12 6.83 1.67
C ARG A 46 15.47 7.48 0.34
N ALA A 47 15.54 8.81 0.27
CA ALA A 47 15.97 9.53 -0.93
C ALA A 47 17.50 9.49 -1.11
N TYR A 48 18.26 9.41 -0.03
CA TYR A 48 19.72 9.57 -0.09
C TYR A 48 20.49 8.25 -0.17
N ALA A 49 19.96 7.16 0.38
CA ALA A 49 20.57 5.84 0.29
C ALA A 49 20.78 5.37 -1.18
N PRO A 50 19.83 5.57 -2.12
CA PRO A 50 20.04 5.23 -3.54
C PRO A 50 21.17 6.04 -4.20
N ILE A 51 21.35 7.31 -3.81
CA ILE A 51 22.44 8.16 -4.34
C ILE A 51 23.80 7.56 -3.96
N LEU A 52 23.96 7.16 -2.69
CA LEU A 52 25.18 6.52 -2.21
C LEU A 52 25.37 5.13 -2.84
N GLN A 53 24.28 4.36 -2.96
CA GLN A 53 24.31 3.03 -3.57
C GLN A 53 24.78 3.11 -5.03
N ALA A 54 24.22 4.01 -5.83
CA ALA A 54 24.64 4.20 -7.22
C ALA A 54 26.13 4.57 -7.36
N ALA A 55 26.70 5.27 -6.37
CA ALA A 55 28.11 5.66 -6.36
C ALA A 55 29.07 4.54 -5.93
N LEU A 56 28.66 3.69 -4.97
CA LEU A 56 29.55 2.73 -4.33
C LEU A 56 29.28 1.26 -4.69
N ALA A 57 28.06 0.88 -5.08
CA ALA A 57 27.76 -0.49 -5.52
C ALA A 57 28.62 -0.96 -6.71
N PRO A 58 28.94 -0.12 -7.72
CA PRO A 58 29.87 -0.51 -8.79
C PRO A 58 31.29 -0.84 -8.32
N LYS A 59 31.64 -0.50 -7.07
CA LYS A 59 32.93 -0.81 -6.40
C LYS A 59 32.82 -1.98 -5.40
N GLY A 60 31.65 -2.61 -5.28
CA GLY A 60 31.43 -3.76 -4.40
C GLY A 60 30.90 -3.43 -2.99
N TYR A 61 30.31 -2.24 -2.79
CA TYR A 61 29.64 -1.86 -1.53
C TYR A 61 28.12 -2.03 -1.69
N TYR A 62 27.57 -3.11 -1.12
CA TYR A 62 26.16 -3.46 -1.29
C TYR A 62 25.36 -3.09 -0.05
N PHE A 63 24.34 -2.25 -0.27
CA PHE A 63 23.47 -1.73 0.78
C PHE A 63 22.16 -2.51 0.80
N THR A 64 21.74 -2.90 2.00
CA THR A 64 20.36 -3.30 2.32
C THR A 64 19.76 -2.21 3.17
N TYR A 65 18.69 -1.58 2.69
CA TYR A 65 18.03 -0.48 3.41
C TYR A 65 16.89 -1.00 4.29
N THR A 66 16.76 -0.41 5.47
CA THR A 66 15.61 -0.58 6.35
C THR A 66 15.34 0.70 7.14
N SER A 67 14.07 0.94 7.48
CA SER A 67 13.67 1.98 8.43
C SER A 67 13.27 1.42 9.80
N ASP A 68 13.29 0.08 9.96
CA ASP A 68 12.83 -0.64 11.14
C ASP A 68 13.99 -0.96 12.10
N PRO A 69 14.01 -0.39 13.33
CA PRO A 69 15.00 -0.75 14.34
C PRO A 69 14.98 -2.21 14.77
N ASP A 70 13.91 -2.97 14.53
CA ASP A 70 13.85 -4.40 14.85
C ASP A 70 14.83 -5.25 14.03
N ASP A 71 15.34 -4.71 12.91
CA ASP A 71 16.44 -5.31 12.14
C ASP A 71 17.79 -5.27 12.89
N LEU A 72 17.89 -4.54 14.01
CA LEU A 72 19.02 -4.60 14.93
C LEU A 72 18.90 -5.82 15.86
N ASN A 73 18.98 -7.02 15.29
CA ASN A 73 18.96 -8.28 16.04
C ASN A 73 20.12 -9.20 15.62
N GLU A 74 20.50 -10.16 16.47
CA GLU A 74 21.68 -11.01 16.24
C GLU A 74 21.58 -11.86 14.95
N GLU A 75 20.38 -12.32 14.62
CA GLU A 75 20.13 -13.17 13.45
C GLU A 75 20.31 -12.39 12.15
N ASN A 76 19.78 -11.17 12.05
CA ASN A 76 19.94 -10.33 10.86
C ASN A 76 21.36 -9.75 10.76
N LEU A 77 21.93 -9.29 11.88
CA LEU A 77 23.24 -8.63 11.87
C LEU A 77 24.41 -9.54 11.49
N GLN A 78 24.26 -10.86 11.55
CA GLN A 78 25.31 -11.80 11.14
C GLN A 78 25.62 -11.74 9.64
N ASP A 79 24.69 -11.25 8.83
CA ASP A 79 24.79 -11.17 7.37
C ASP A 79 25.52 -9.92 6.86
N TYR A 80 25.87 -8.99 7.77
CA TYR A 80 26.45 -7.69 7.42
C TYR A 80 27.88 -7.52 7.94
N ASP A 81 28.69 -6.76 7.19
CA ASP A 81 30.02 -6.34 7.62
C ASP A 81 30.01 -5.03 8.40
N ALA A 82 29.07 -4.16 8.07
CA ALA A 82 28.90 -2.86 8.69
C ALA A 82 27.43 -2.45 8.80
N ILE A 83 27.15 -1.59 9.77
CA ILE A 83 25.89 -0.87 9.90
C ILE A 83 26.16 0.60 9.63
N MET A 84 25.44 1.19 8.70
CA MET A 84 25.38 2.64 8.47
C MET A 84 24.07 3.16 9.07
N LEU A 85 24.16 4.17 9.94
CA LEU A 85 22.99 4.75 10.60
C LEU A 85 22.83 6.19 10.13
N TYR A 86 21.69 6.50 9.53
CA TYR A 86 21.29 7.86 9.18
C TYR A 86 19.82 8.04 9.55
N ALA A 87 19.59 8.37 10.82
CA ALA A 87 18.25 8.43 11.40
C ALA A 87 18.16 9.41 12.59
N ASN A 88 16.97 9.46 13.20
CA ASN A 88 16.57 10.21 14.38
C ASN A 88 15.77 9.32 15.35
N HIS A 89 15.95 8.00 15.31
CA HIS A 89 15.30 7.07 16.25
C HIS A 89 15.65 7.45 17.69
N ASP A 90 14.66 7.86 18.48
CA ASP A 90 14.91 8.36 19.83
C ASP A 90 15.29 7.23 20.81
N GLU A 91 14.62 6.10 20.67
CA GLU A 91 14.71 4.96 21.57
C GLU A 91 15.25 3.72 20.85
N ILE A 92 15.98 2.90 21.60
CA ILE A 92 16.36 1.53 21.25
C ILE A 92 15.98 0.61 22.41
N THR A 93 15.53 -0.60 22.12
CA THR A 93 15.28 -1.61 23.16
C THR A 93 16.60 -2.15 23.72
N GLU A 94 16.57 -2.78 24.90
CA GLU A 94 17.76 -3.37 25.50
C GLU A 94 18.35 -4.48 24.60
N SER A 95 17.50 -5.34 24.03
CA SER A 95 17.94 -6.39 23.11
C SER A 95 18.56 -5.85 21.82
N GLN A 96 17.96 -4.81 21.22
CA GLN A 96 18.53 -4.17 20.02
C GLN A 96 19.88 -3.51 20.33
N ALA A 97 19.98 -2.82 21.47
CA ALA A 97 21.24 -2.20 21.90
C ALA A 97 22.33 -3.24 22.16
N ASP A 98 21.99 -4.35 22.81
CA ASP A 98 22.91 -5.46 23.05
C ASP A 98 23.39 -6.09 21.75
N ALA A 99 22.49 -6.32 20.78
CA ALA A 99 22.85 -6.85 19.46
C ALA A 99 23.81 -5.90 18.71
N LEU A 100 23.51 -4.60 18.67
CA LEU A 100 24.39 -3.59 18.06
C LEU A 100 25.77 -3.55 18.74
N LEU A 101 25.80 -3.52 20.07
CA LEU A 101 27.06 -3.49 20.82
C LEU A 101 27.86 -4.78 20.63
N ALA A 102 27.20 -5.94 20.62
CA ALA A 102 27.83 -7.24 20.39
C ALA A 102 28.40 -7.34 18.97
N PHE A 103 27.66 -6.89 17.95
CA PHE A 103 28.10 -6.82 16.56
C PHE A 103 29.40 -6.02 16.41
N VAL A 104 29.41 -4.77 16.89
CA VAL A 104 30.58 -3.90 16.79
C VAL A 104 31.74 -4.45 17.63
N LYS A 105 31.48 -4.86 18.88
CA LYS A 105 32.52 -5.49 19.72
C LYS A 105 33.11 -6.74 19.08
N GLY A 106 32.29 -7.48 18.34
CA GLY A 106 32.63 -8.69 17.60
C GLY A 106 33.53 -8.45 16.39
N GLY A 107 33.59 -7.22 15.85
CA GLY A 107 34.38 -6.90 14.65
C GLY A 107 33.58 -6.28 13.51
N GLY A 108 32.27 -6.08 13.69
CA GLY A 108 31.44 -5.33 12.74
C GLY A 108 31.80 -3.83 12.73
N GLY A 109 31.64 -3.19 11.58
CA GLY A 109 31.81 -1.75 11.41
C GLY A 109 30.55 -0.98 11.80
N PHE A 110 30.68 0.21 12.40
CA PHE A 110 29.55 1.09 12.66
C PHE A 110 29.83 2.50 12.16
N VAL A 111 28.96 2.99 11.27
CA VAL A 111 29.11 4.28 10.58
C VAL A 111 27.85 5.14 10.80
N PRO A 112 27.70 5.78 11.96
CA PRO A 112 26.69 6.82 12.17
C PRO A 112 27.01 8.09 11.39
N VAL A 113 26.01 8.64 10.71
CA VAL A 113 26.12 9.80 9.81
C VAL A 113 25.18 10.91 10.24
N HIS A 114 25.67 12.14 10.22
CA HIS A 114 24.92 13.38 10.46
C HIS A 114 24.12 13.34 11.78
N SER A 115 22.79 13.28 11.69
CA SER A 115 21.86 13.33 12.81
C SER A 115 21.91 12.08 13.70
N ALA A 116 22.55 11.01 13.25
CA ALA A 116 22.68 9.74 13.98
C ALA A 116 23.33 9.89 15.37
N SER A 117 24.08 10.97 15.64
CA SER A 117 24.58 11.25 16.99
C SER A 117 23.49 11.56 18.00
N TYR A 118 22.27 11.81 17.55
CA TYR A 118 21.08 12.03 18.38
C TYR A 118 20.16 10.82 18.45
N CYS A 119 20.52 9.69 17.82
CA CYS A 119 19.77 8.45 17.97
C CYS A 119 19.97 7.81 19.34
N PHE A 120 18.98 7.02 19.75
CA PHE A 120 19.06 6.04 20.84
C PHE A 120 19.46 6.68 22.19
N ARG A 121 18.91 7.86 22.47
CA ARG A 121 19.27 8.71 23.63
C ARG A 121 18.95 8.03 24.96
N ASN A 122 17.98 7.12 24.95
CA ASN A 122 17.63 6.29 26.09
C ASN A 122 18.76 5.31 26.49
N SER A 123 19.68 4.96 25.58
CA SER A 123 20.77 4.00 25.79
C SER A 123 22.14 4.67 25.95
N LYS A 124 22.55 4.89 27.21
CA LYS A 124 23.90 5.42 27.53
C LYS A 124 25.05 4.62 26.90
N PRO A 125 25.02 3.27 26.85
CA PRO A 125 26.05 2.50 26.15
C PRO A 125 26.18 2.82 24.66
N VAL A 126 25.05 3.00 23.97
CA VAL A 126 25.04 3.31 22.52
C VAL A 126 25.50 4.74 22.25
N VAL A 127 25.08 5.72 23.05
CA VAL A 127 25.61 7.10 22.97
C VAL A 127 27.14 7.11 23.16
N LYS A 128 27.66 6.32 24.11
CA LYS A 128 29.11 6.13 24.29
C LYS A 128 29.77 5.40 23.12
N LEU A 129 29.06 4.52 22.42
CA LEU A 129 29.56 3.83 21.24
C LEU A 129 29.81 4.83 20.11
N ILE A 130 28.82 5.66 19.78
CA ILE A 130 28.90 6.74 18.77
C ILE A 130 30.02 7.72 19.11
N GLY A 131 30.17 8.03 20.40
CA GLY A 131 31.27 8.84 20.93
C GLY A 131 30.93 10.31 21.13
N GLY A 132 29.70 10.73 20.87
CA GLY A 132 29.23 12.09 21.12
C GLY A 132 27.75 12.20 20.74
N GLN A 133 27.11 13.29 21.16
CA GLN A 133 25.74 13.61 20.80
C GLN A 133 25.66 15.09 20.43
N PHE A 134 24.99 15.46 19.35
CA PHE A 134 24.79 16.89 19.09
C PHE A 134 23.84 17.50 20.14
N ALA A 135 24.12 18.72 20.58
CA ALA A 135 23.34 19.46 21.56
C ALA A 135 22.52 20.60 20.93
N SER A 136 23.06 21.22 19.87
CA SER A 136 22.41 22.31 19.12
C SER A 136 22.96 22.39 17.70
N HIS A 137 22.23 23.04 16.80
CA HIS A 137 22.70 23.41 15.47
C HIS A 137 22.13 24.75 15.00
N ASP A 138 22.78 25.28 13.97
CA ASP A 138 22.25 26.25 13.02
C ASP A 138 22.52 25.70 11.60
N THR A 139 22.50 26.51 10.55
CA THR A 139 22.87 26.10 9.19
C THR A 139 23.83 27.07 8.56
N ALA A 140 24.80 26.57 7.80
CA ALA A 140 25.74 27.42 7.07
C ALA A 140 26.36 26.69 5.89
N THR A 141 26.93 27.46 4.96
CA THR A 141 27.86 26.93 3.97
C THR A 141 29.28 27.03 4.52
N PHE A 142 29.93 25.89 4.73
CA PHE A 142 31.29 25.83 5.28
C PHE A 142 32.07 24.65 4.70
N GLN A 143 33.35 24.60 5.01
CA GLN A 143 34.26 23.48 4.71
C GLN A 143 34.78 22.94 6.04
N ALA A 144 34.58 21.65 6.30
CA ALA A 144 35.21 20.98 7.43
C ALA A 144 36.68 20.69 7.09
N ARG A 145 37.60 21.12 7.95
CA ARG A 145 39.05 21.01 7.74
C ARG A 145 39.60 19.70 8.28
N ILE A 146 40.37 18.98 7.47
CA ILE A 146 41.07 17.75 7.84
C ILE A 146 42.25 18.13 8.75
N ILE A 147 42.31 17.53 9.93
CA ILE A 147 43.41 17.74 10.90
C ILE A 147 44.33 16.53 11.03
N GLU A 148 43.87 15.35 10.61
CA GLU A 148 44.64 14.10 10.63
C GLU A 148 44.69 13.46 9.22
N PRO A 149 45.37 14.10 8.24
CA PRO A 149 45.36 13.65 6.84
C PRO A 149 46.06 12.31 6.62
N ASP A 150 47.00 11.94 7.50
CA ASP A 150 47.75 10.68 7.42
C ASP A 150 47.02 9.50 8.08
N HIS A 151 45.89 9.75 8.76
CA HIS A 151 45.11 8.70 9.39
C HIS A 151 44.52 7.75 8.32
N PRO A 152 44.55 6.41 8.51
CA PRO A 152 44.07 5.47 7.49
C PRO A 152 42.64 5.72 7.00
N ALA A 153 41.74 6.20 7.88
CA ALA A 153 40.36 6.54 7.55
C ALA A 153 40.20 7.82 6.67
N MET A 154 41.29 8.55 6.41
CA MET A 154 41.29 9.80 5.63
C MET A 154 42.04 9.66 4.30
N ARG A 155 42.49 8.46 3.94
CA ARG A 155 43.27 8.24 2.73
C ARG A 155 42.49 8.65 1.49
N GLY A 156 42.96 9.68 0.79
CA GLY A 156 42.35 10.17 -0.45
C GLY A 156 41.06 10.99 -0.25
N VAL A 157 40.64 11.24 1.00
CA VAL A 157 39.50 12.12 1.30
C VAL A 157 39.91 13.56 1.01
N GLN A 158 39.05 14.30 0.31
CA GLN A 158 39.25 15.71 -0.02
C GLN A 158 38.29 16.58 0.78
N GLU A 159 38.76 17.76 1.20
CA GLU A 159 37.89 18.78 1.80
C GLU A 159 36.95 19.35 0.73
N PHE A 160 35.69 19.54 1.09
CA PHE A 160 34.68 20.11 0.20
C PHE A 160 33.81 21.12 0.94
N THR A 161 33.27 22.07 0.19
CA THR A 161 32.29 23.03 0.71
C THR A 161 30.89 22.51 0.46
N SER A 162 30.05 22.51 1.48
CA SER A 162 28.62 22.23 1.39
C SER A 162 27.83 23.16 2.29
N TRP A 163 26.56 23.35 1.97
CA TRP A 163 25.60 23.84 2.96
C TRP A 163 25.20 22.65 3.84
N ASP A 164 25.29 22.80 5.16
CA ASP A 164 25.00 21.72 6.12
C ASP A 164 24.62 22.30 7.50
N GLU A 165 24.22 21.43 8.43
CA GLU A 165 23.89 21.84 9.81
C GLU A 165 25.12 22.04 10.68
N THR A 166 25.20 23.19 11.29
CA THR A 166 26.28 23.62 12.15
C THR A 166 26.16 22.99 13.55
N TYR A 167 26.27 21.66 13.67
CA TYR A 167 26.21 20.94 14.95
C TYR A 167 27.27 21.43 15.95
N VAL A 168 26.89 21.44 17.23
CA VAL A 168 27.77 21.55 18.41
C VAL A 168 27.50 20.33 19.28
N HIS A 169 28.54 19.59 19.65
CA HIS A 169 28.41 18.31 20.35
C HIS A 169 28.59 18.41 21.86
N ASP A 170 27.78 17.65 22.59
CA ASP A 170 27.95 17.32 24.00
C ASP A 170 28.32 15.83 24.17
N LYS A 171 28.51 15.43 25.44
CA LYS A 171 28.76 14.03 25.86
C LYS A 171 29.91 13.33 25.11
N LEU A 172 30.85 14.13 24.63
CA LEU A 172 32.08 13.69 24.00
C LEU A 172 32.89 12.80 24.97
N THR A 173 33.03 11.52 24.67
CA THR A 173 34.01 10.57 25.27
C THR A 173 35.49 10.99 25.10
N GLY A 174 36.42 10.37 25.84
CA GLY A 174 37.86 10.73 25.75
C GLY A 174 38.67 9.88 24.76
N ASP A 175 38.08 8.84 24.19
CA ASP A 175 38.73 7.77 23.43
C ASP A 175 38.54 7.88 21.90
N ARG A 176 38.06 9.04 21.43
CA ARG A 176 37.97 9.34 20.00
C ARG A 176 39.28 9.89 19.45
N THR A 177 39.53 9.65 18.17
CA THR A 177 40.49 10.42 17.37
C THR A 177 39.71 11.31 16.41
N VAL A 178 39.87 12.64 16.53
CA VAL A 178 39.18 13.63 15.68
C VAL A 178 39.94 13.75 14.36
N LEU A 179 39.23 13.62 13.24
CA LEU A 179 39.79 13.62 11.90
C LEU A 179 39.52 14.93 11.16
N MET A 180 38.35 15.53 11.38
CA MET A 180 37.95 16.81 10.78
C MET A 180 37.32 17.72 11.82
N VAL A 181 37.50 19.03 11.64
CA VAL A 181 36.90 20.07 12.48
C VAL A 181 36.18 21.13 11.65
N ARG A 182 35.08 21.66 12.16
CA ARG A 182 34.49 22.92 11.65
C ARG A 182 35.14 24.09 12.39
N GLU A 183 35.51 25.13 11.65
CA GLU A 183 35.96 26.39 12.26
C GLU A 183 34.75 27.23 12.68
N ASP A 184 34.75 27.71 13.93
CA ASP A 184 33.70 28.57 14.49
C ASP A 184 34.35 29.79 15.17
N GLY A 185 34.68 30.79 14.36
CA GLY A 185 35.46 31.94 14.81
C GLY A 185 36.87 31.53 15.27
N SER A 186 37.13 31.59 16.58
CA SER A 186 38.40 31.17 17.19
C SER A 186 38.37 29.76 17.79
N GLU A 187 37.21 29.11 17.79
CA GLU A 187 37.01 27.76 18.32
C GLU A 187 36.90 26.74 17.17
N THR A 188 37.16 25.48 17.47
CA THR A 188 37.05 24.37 16.51
C THR A 188 36.13 23.32 17.07
N GLU A 189 35.14 22.92 16.29
CA GLU A 189 34.17 21.89 16.65
C GLU A 189 34.55 20.55 16.00
N PRO A 190 34.68 19.43 16.75
CA PRO A 190 34.91 18.12 16.15
C PRO A 190 33.73 17.73 15.26
N TYR A 191 34.04 17.38 14.01
CA TYR A 191 33.02 17.21 12.98
C TYR A 191 33.08 15.83 12.32
N THR A 192 34.24 15.18 12.34
CA THR A 192 34.42 13.79 11.96
C THR A 192 35.40 13.13 12.93
N TRP A 193 35.11 11.91 13.38
CA TRP A 193 36.00 11.18 14.28
C TRP A 193 35.88 9.67 14.14
N VAL A 194 36.86 8.99 14.72
CA VAL A 194 36.92 7.55 14.79
C VAL A 194 37.15 7.05 16.20
N LYS A 195 36.74 5.80 16.46
CA LYS A 195 36.91 5.12 17.75
C LYS A 195 37.00 3.60 17.56
N GLU A 196 37.79 2.93 18.38
CA GLU A 196 37.81 1.47 18.45
C GLU A 196 36.86 0.96 19.55
N TYR A 197 36.17 -0.16 19.31
CA TYR A 197 35.30 -0.80 20.30
C TYR A 197 35.37 -2.32 20.18
N GLY A 198 36.06 -2.96 21.13
CA GLY A 198 36.34 -4.40 21.04
C GLY A 198 37.24 -4.71 19.85
N ARG A 199 36.77 -5.56 18.92
CA ARG A 199 37.46 -5.83 17.65
C ARG A 199 36.97 -4.96 16.49
N GLY A 200 35.85 -4.27 16.64
CA GLY A 200 35.28 -3.41 15.60
C GLY A 200 35.64 -1.94 15.81
N ARG A 201 35.12 -1.12 14.91
CA ARG A 201 35.51 0.29 14.74
C ARG A 201 34.30 1.14 14.38
N VAL A 202 34.27 2.35 14.94
CA VAL A 202 33.18 3.33 14.78
C VAL A 202 33.71 4.57 14.08
N PHE A 203 33.07 4.97 12.98
CA PHE A 203 33.35 6.21 12.27
C PHE A 203 32.11 7.10 12.34
N TYR A 204 32.26 8.34 12.79
CA TYR A 204 31.19 9.32 12.77
C TYR A 204 31.57 10.54 11.94
N THR A 205 30.61 11.07 11.19
CA THR A 205 30.69 12.40 10.60
C THR A 205 29.39 13.16 10.82
N ALA A 206 29.50 14.46 11.13
CA ALA A 206 28.38 15.37 11.26
C ALA A 206 27.89 15.93 9.92
N LEU A 207 28.64 15.72 8.82
CA LEU A 207 28.21 16.09 7.46
C LEU A 207 27.08 15.18 6.98
N GLY A 208 26.13 15.72 6.22
CA GLY A 208 25.13 14.92 5.49
C GLY A 208 23.67 15.34 5.67
N HIS A 209 23.35 16.63 5.81
CA HIS A 209 21.96 17.06 6.01
C HIS A 209 20.99 16.71 4.88
N ASP A 210 21.38 17.02 3.63
CA ASP A 210 20.49 16.85 2.50
C ASP A 210 21.22 16.55 1.18
N GLU A 211 20.43 16.43 0.11
CA GLU A 211 20.87 16.15 -1.26
C GLU A 211 22.09 16.95 -1.71
N ARG A 212 22.27 18.20 -1.23
CA ARG A 212 23.43 19.03 -1.61
C ARG A 212 24.75 18.45 -1.12
N THR A 213 24.75 17.80 0.04
CA THR A 213 25.91 17.06 0.56
C THR A 213 25.93 15.64 -0.01
N TRP A 214 24.78 14.96 -0.03
CA TRP A 214 24.67 13.57 -0.49
C TRP A 214 24.99 13.37 -1.98
N SER A 215 24.87 14.40 -2.82
CA SER A 215 25.22 14.34 -4.24
C SER A 215 26.70 14.64 -4.54
N LYS A 216 27.52 14.91 -3.52
CA LYS A 216 28.94 15.27 -3.72
C LYS A 216 29.84 14.02 -3.81
N PRO A 217 30.65 13.88 -4.87
CA PRO A 217 31.63 12.80 -4.97
C PRO A 217 32.61 12.76 -3.80
N GLU A 218 32.97 13.92 -3.23
CA GLU A 218 33.86 14.03 -2.08
C GLU A 218 33.22 13.45 -0.81
N PHE A 219 31.90 13.60 -0.65
CA PHE A 219 31.16 13.00 0.46
C PHE A 219 31.02 11.48 0.29
N HIS A 220 30.80 10.99 -0.94
CA HIS A 220 30.86 9.55 -1.22
C HIS A 220 32.24 8.98 -0.89
N GLY A 221 33.32 9.70 -1.23
CA GLY A 221 34.68 9.31 -0.88
C GLY A 221 34.93 9.26 0.64
N LEU A 222 34.36 10.19 1.40
CA LEU A 222 34.40 10.16 2.87
C LEU A 222 33.71 8.91 3.43
N LEU A 223 32.50 8.60 2.95
CA LEU A 223 31.73 7.44 3.40
C LEU A 223 32.35 6.11 2.96
N GLU A 224 32.96 6.06 1.77
CA GLU A 224 33.73 4.91 1.29
C GLU A 224 34.91 4.60 2.24
N GLN A 225 35.68 5.63 2.63
CA GLN A 225 36.79 5.46 3.58
C GLN A 225 36.31 5.14 5.00
N ALA A 226 35.16 5.70 5.42
CA ALA A 226 34.51 5.36 6.67
C ALA A 226 34.21 3.86 6.75
N LEU A 227 33.57 3.30 5.72
CA LEU A 227 33.25 1.88 5.62
C LEU A 227 34.50 1.01 5.60
N ASN A 228 35.48 1.32 4.74
CA ASN A 228 36.73 0.58 4.64
C ASN A 228 37.49 0.52 5.97
N TRP A 229 37.54 1.65 6.69
CA TRP A 229 38.21 1.70 7.98
C TRP A 229 37.44 0.94 9.06
N ALA A 230 36.10 1.07 9.09
CA ALA A 230 35.22 0.49 10.10
C ALA A 230 35.22 -1.05 10.10
N ILE A 231 35.31 -1.69 8.94
CA ILE A 231 35.32 -3.17 8.84
C ILE A 231 36.70 -3.80 9.11
N GLY A 232 37.74 -2.98 9.23
CA GLY A 232 39.11 -3.44 9.45
C GLY A 232 39.91 -3.70 8.18
N GLU A 233 41.23 -3.74 8.33
CA GLU A 233 42.20 -3.82 7.22
C GLU A 233 42.06 -5.13 6.42
N ARG A 234 41.85 -6.27 7.06
CA ARG A 234 41.76 -7.56 6.34
C ARG A 234 40.55 -7.64 5.41
N LYS A 235 39.37 -7.22 5.88
CA LYS A 235 38.15 -7.24 5.07
C LYS A 235 38.21 -6.20 3.95
N SER A 236 38.73 -5.00 4.23
CA SER A 236 38.93 -3.97 3.20
C SER A 236 39.98 -4.37 2.15
N GLU A 237 41.06 -5.05 2.54
CA GLU A 237 42.02 -5.63 1.59
C GLU A 237 41.43 -6.76 0.76
N ALA A 238 40.52 -7.58 1.32
CA ALA A 238 39.79 -8.60 0.56
C ALA A 238 38.85 -7.94 -0.47
N LEU A 239 38.09 -6.90 -0.07
CA LEU A 239 37.26 -6.12 -0.99
C LEU A 239 38.09 -5.46 -2.11
N ALA A 240 39.25 -4.89 -1.79
CA ALA A 240 40.14 -4.28 -2.78
C ALA A 240 40.71 -5.28 -3.82
N LYS A 241 40.65 -6.58 -3.52
CA LYS A 241 41.04 -7.68 -4.42
C LYS A 241 39.84 -8.30 -5.15
N LEU A 242 38.63 -7.74 -4.97
CA LEU A 242 37.44 -8.22 -5.65
C LEU A 242 37.62 -8.10 -7.17
N ASP A 243 37.43 -9.21 -7.87
CA ASP A 243 37.55 -9.29 -9.32
C ASP A 243 36.27 -8.80 -10.00
N LEU A 244 36.09 -7.47 -10.05
CA LEU A 244 34.98 -6.84 -10.76
C LEU A 244 35.39 -6.51 -12.22
N PRO A 245 34.65 -6.98 -13.24
CA PRO A 245 34.99 -6.74 -14.64
C PRO A 245 34.94 -5.27 -15.02
N THR A 246 35.99 -4.72 -15.63
CA THR A 246 36.00 -3.29 -16.02
C THR A 246 34.98 -3.01 -17.12
N LEU A 247 34.15 -1.98 -16.92
CA LEU A 247 33.16 -1.54 -17.91
C LEU A 247 33.84 -0.66 -18.97
N GLY A 248 33.78 -1.08 -20.23
CA GLY A 248 34.34 -0.34 -21.37
C GLY A 248 33.28 0.53 -22.04
N TYR A 249 33.62 1.78 -22.36
CA TYR A 249 32.69 2.74 -22.97
C TYR A 249 33.20 3.26 -24.31
N SER A 250 32.27 3.52 -25.23
CA SER A 250 32.55 4.08 -26.55
C SER A 250 31.45 5.05 -26.99
N ASP A 251 31.78 5.98 -27.89
CA ASP A 251 30.78 6.90 -28.43
C ASP A 251 29.83 6.19 -29.40
N ALA A 252 28.53 6.43 -29.28
CA ALA A 252 27.52 5.93 -30.19
C ALA A 252 26.33 6.89 -30.28
N LYS A 253 25.48 6.74 -31.32
CA LYS A 253 24.24 7.50 -31.44
C LYS A 253 23.17 6.89 -30.51
N ILE A 254 23.14 7.35 -29.28
CA ILE A 254 22.19 6.91 -28.24
C ILE A 254 21.14 8.01 -28.02
N PRO A 255 19.85 7.68 -27.86
CA PRO A 255 18.87 8.66 -27.42
C PRO A 255 19.23 9.23 -26.05
N ASN A 256 19.36 10.55 -25.94
CA ASN A 256 19.67 11.24 -24.68
C ASN A 256 18.38 11.73 -24.01
N TYR A 257 17.59 10.77 -23.49
CA TYR A 257 16.28 11.00 -22.88
C TYR A 257 16.29 12.08 -21.79
N GLU A 258 17.29 12.01 -20.90
CA GLU A 258 17.44 12.88 -19.73
C GLU A 258 18.25 14.16 -20.03
N GLN A 259 18.69 14.37 -21.27
CA GLN A 259 19.53 15.51 -21.66
C GLN A 259 20.82 15.62 -20.83
N ARG A 260 21.45 14.48 -20.51
CA ARG A 260 22.69 14.42 -19.75
C ARG A 260 23.85 15.13 -20.47
N ASP A 261 24.73 15.77 -19.71
CA ASP A 261 26.00 16.35 -20.17
C ASP A 261 27.15 15.84 -19.27
N PRO A 262 28.10 15.04 -19.78
CA PRO A 262 28.19 14.56 -21.17
C PRO A 262 27.04 13.59 -21.55
N PRO A 263 26.72 13.45 -22.85
CA PRO A 263 25.72 12.49 -23.30
C PRO A 263 26.11 11.05 -22.95
N PRO A 264 25.13 10.13 -22.82
CA PRO A 264 25.40 8.72 -22.54
C PRO A 264 26.35 8.09 -23.56
N GLN A 265 27.24 7.22 -23.09
CA GLN A 265 28.13 6.41 -23.93
C GLN A 265 27.64 4.97 -24.00
N LEU A 266 28.05 4.23 -25.03
CA LEU A 266 27.73 2.82 -25.20
C LEU A 266 28.68 1.98 -24.36
N GLN A 267 28.15 1.30 -23.35
CA GLN A 267 28.87 0.25 -22.64
C GLN A 267 29.05 -0.96 -23.56
N ALA A 268 30.26 -1.53 -23.61
CA ALA A 268 30.51 -2.82 -24.24
C ALA A 268 29.78 -3.94 -23.47
N PRO A 269 29.16 -4.92 -24.17
CA PRO A 269 28.56 -6.07 -23.51
C PRO A 269 29.64 -6.90 -22.80
N LEU A 270 29.25 -7.51 -21.68
CA LEU A 270 30.05 -8.45 -20.92
C LEU A 270 29.63 -9.89 -21.23
N ASP A 271 30.54 -10.85 -21.08
CA ASP A 271 30.17 -12.27 -21.06
C ASP A 271 29.31 -12.59 -19.80
N PRO A 272 28.59 -13.74 -19.79
CA PRO A 272 27.67 -14.06 -18.70
C PRO A 272 28.31 -14.06 -17.30
N ASP A 273 29.48 -14.68 -17.15
CA ASP A 273 30.17 -14.78 -15.84
C ASP A 273 30.64 -13.39 -15.38
N ALA A 274 31.13 -12.55 -16.29
CA ALA A 274 31.52 -11.18 -15.99
C ALA A 274 30.33 -10.30 -15.59
N SER A 275 29.21 -10.38 -16.34
CA SER A 275 28.01 -9.62 -16.02
C SER A 275 27.40 -10.02 -14.68
N GLN A 276 27.35 -11.33 -14.38
CA GLN A 276 26.81 -11.82 -13.11
C GLN A 276 27.54 -11.24 -11.89
N LYS A 277 28.87 -11.01 -11.98
CA LYS A 277 29.66 -10.36 -10.92
C LYS A 277 29.29 -8.89 -10.69
N ARG A 278 28.54 -8.25 -11.59
CA ARG A 278 28.04 -6.88 -11.48
C ARG A 278 26.64 -6.79 -10.88
N ILE A 279 26.02 -7.94 -10.60
CA ILE A 279 24.68 -8.06 -10.02
C ILE A 279 24.74 -8.14 -8.50
N GLN A 280 24.03 -7.23 -7.84
CA GLN A 280 23.77 -7.24 -6.41
C GLN A 280 22.50 -8.06 -6.12
N ILE A 281 22.58 -8.92 -5.10
CA ILE A 281 21.48 -9.69 -4.53
C ILE A 281 21.48 -9.54 -3.00
N PRO A 282 20.36 -9.79 -2.29
CA PRO A 282 20.32 -9.74 -0.84
C PRO A 282 21.26 -10.76 -0.18
N PRO A 283 21.75 -10.48 1.05
CA PRO A 283 22.46 -11.47 1.85
C PRO A 283 21.64 -12.75 2.06
N GLY A 284 22.32 -13.88 2.21
CA GLY A 284 21.67 -15.19 2.38
C GLY A 284 21.17 -15.84 1.08
N PHE A 285 21.31 -15.18 -0.07
CA PHE A 285 20.96 -15.72 -1.38
C PHE A 285 22.18 -16.04 -2.25
N SER A 286 21.96 -16.88 -3.26
CA SER A 286 22.90 -17.16 -4.34
C SER A 286 22.20 -17.01 -5.69
N LEU A 287 22.87 -16.35 -6.63
CA LEU A 287 22.43 -16.26 -8.03
C LEU A 287 23.18 -17.31 -8.86
N GLN A 288 22.47 -18.09 -9.65
CA GLN A 288 23.03 -19.09 -10.55
C GLN A 288 22.62 -18.80 -11.99
N LEU A 289 23.58 -18.80 -12.91
CA LEU A 289 23.29 -18.77 -14.35
C LEU A 289 22.84 -20.15 -14.80
N PHE A 290 21.60 -20.25 -15.29
CA PHE A 290 21.02 -21.49 -15.80
C PHE A 290 21.26 -21.67 -17.30
N ALA A 291 21.04 -20.63 -18.09
CA ALA A 291 21.25 -20.63 -19.54
C ALA A 291 21.62 -19.23 -20.04
N ALA A 292 22.39 -19.17 -21.14
CA ALA A 292 22.81 -17.93 -21.78
C ALA A 292 23.00 -18.12 -23.29
N GLU A 293 23.30 -17.04 -24.00
CA GLU A 293 23.80 -17.09 -25.37
C GLU A 293 25.06 -17.98 -25.51
N PRO A 294 25.24 -18.70 -26.65
CA PRO A 294 24.39 -18.72 -27.85
C PRO A 294 23.23 -19.72 -27.78
N ASP A 295 23.12 -20.51 -26.71
CA ASP A 295 22.13 -21.59 -26.60
C ASP A 295 20.70 -21.05 -26.51
N ILE A 296 20.54 -19.89 -25.89
CA ILE A 296 19.31 -19.11 -25.89
C ILE A 296 19.52 -17.68 -26.37
N LEU A 297 18.44 -17.03 -26.85
CA LEU A 297 18.48 -15.63 -27.29
C LEU A 297 17.16 -14.94 -26.96
N LYS A 298 17.23 -13.70 -26.45
CA LYS A 298 16.09 -12.79 -26.25
C LYS A 298 14.84 -13.45 -25.60
N PRO A 299 14.97 -13.98 -24.37
CA PRO A 299 13.91 -14.69 -23.67
C PRO A 299 12.77 -13.75 -23.24
N ILE A 300 11.55 -13.89 -23.77
CA ILE A 300 10.44 -12.96 -23.46
C ILE A 300 9.50 -13.47 -22.36
N SER A 301 9.28 -14.78 -22.29
CA SER A 301 8.38 -15.43 -21.35
C SER A 301 8.81 -16.88 -21.19
N ALA A 302 8.53 -17.45 -20.03
CA ALA A 302 8.73 -18.86 -19.76
C ALA A 302 7.44 -19.49 -19.19
N ALA A 303 7.40 -20.81 -19.22
CA ALA A 303 6.40 -21.63 -18.54
C ALA A 303 7.06 -22.96 -18.13
N TRP A 304 6.43 -23.69 -17.22
CA TRP A 304 6.95 -24.95 -16.70
C TRP A 304 5.98 -26.08 -16.97
N ASP A 305 6.47 -27.21 -17.47
CA ASP A 305 5.62 -28.40 -17.62
C ASP A 305 5.48 -29.18 -16.32
N HIS A 306 4.55 -30.14 -16.28
CA HIS A 306 4.31 -30.97 -15.10
C HIS A 306 5.49 -31.88 -14.70
N ARG A 307 6.56 -31.92 -15.51
CA ARG A 307 7.83 -32.62 -15.19
C ARG A 307 8.87 -31.67 -14.58
N GLY A 308 8.55 -30.38 -14.46
CA GLY A 308 9.46 -29.35 -13.95
C GLY A 308 10.48 -28.85 -14.97
N ARG A 309 10.27 -29.09 -16.29
CA ARG A 309 11.17 -28.58 -17.33
C ARG A 309 10.79 -27.15 -17.71
N LEU A 310 11.79 -26.33 -18.01
CA LEU A 310 11.60 -24.94 -18.42
C LEU A 310 11.28 -24.88 -19.91
N TRP A 311 10.14 -24.30 -20.26
CA TRP A 311 9.80 -23.97 -21.64
C TRP A 311 10.04 -22.48 -21.83
N LEU A 312 10.91 -22.12 -22.78
CA LEU A 312 11.32 -20.76 -23.06
C LEU A 312 10.75 -20.29 -24.40
N LEU A 313 10.12 -19.12 -24.38
CA LEU A 313 9.76 -18.39 -25.57
C LEU A 313 10.91 -17.42 -25.93
N GLU A 314 11.47 -17.58 -27.12
CA GLU A 314 12.49 -16.69 -27.69
C GLU A 314 11.88 -15.82 -28.78
N SER A 315 12.06 -14.49 -28.68
CA SER A 315 11.59 -13.57 -29.71
C SER A 315 12.72 -12.79 -30.39
N ARG A 316 13.14 -13.25 -31.56
CA ARG A 316 14.13 -12.61 -32.45
C ARG A 316 13.49 -11.52 -33.31
N ASP A 317 12.23 -11.71 -33.68
CA ASP A 317 11.48 -10.83 -34.56
C ASP A 317 11.07 -9.52 -33.86
N TYR A 318 10.79 -9.58 -32.55
CA TYR A 318 10.42 -8.39 -31.77
C TYR A 318 11.53 -7.32 -31.79
N PRO A 319 11.20 -6.02 -31.89
CA PRO A 319 9.84 -5.48 -31.93
C PRO A 319 9.27 -5.21 -33.34
N ASN A 320 10.07 -5.24 -34.41
CA ASN A 320 9.65 -4.65 -35.69
C ASN A 320 9.37 -5.65 -36.82
N GLU A 321 9.73 -6.93 -36.68
CA GLU A 321 9.56 -7.95 -37.73
C GLU A 321 8.24 -8.71 -37.53
N ILE A 322 7.10 -8.03 -37.72
CA ILE A 322 5.78 -8.67 -37.60
C ILE A 322 5.46 -9.46 -38.87
N ASN A 323 5.35 -10.77 -38.75
CA ASN A 323 4.99 -11.68 -39.83
C ASN A 323 3.53 -12.14 -39.69
N LEU A 324 2.63 -11.54 -40.47
CA LEU A 324 1.18 -11.83 -40.41
C LEU A 324 0.80 -13.13 -41.17
N GLU A 325 1.68 -13.60 -42.06
CA GLU A 325 1.50 -14.88 -42.75
C GLU A 325 2.08 -16.02 -41.90
N ASP A 326 1.30 -17.09 -41.72
CA ASP A 326 1.71 -18.22 -40.89
C ASP A 326 2.98 -18.89 -41.44
N GLY A 327 3.87 -19.30 -40.53
CA GLY A 327 5.11 -19.99 -40.86
C GLY A 327 6.27 -19.10 -41.32
N GLN A 328 6.11 -17.77 -41.33
CA GLN A 328 7.16 -16.84 -41.80
C GLN A 328 7.98 -16.19 -40.68
N GLY A 329 7.60 -16.38 -39.42
CA GLY A 329 8.36 -15.84 -38.30
C GLY A 329 9.62 -16.65 -37.99
N ASN A 330 10.49 -16.08 -37.15
CA ASN A 330 11.74 -16.70 -36.70
C ASN A 330 11.78 -17.01 -35.20
N ASP A 331 10.67 -16.77 -34.51
CA ASP A 331 10.53 -16.99 -33.07
C ASP A 331 10.18 -18.45 -32.79
N ARG A 332 10.50 -18.91 -31.58
CA ARG A 332 10.42 -20.33 -31.22
C ARG A 332 10.15 -20.56 -29.74
N ILE A 333 9.64 -21.73 -29.44
CA ILE A 333 9.52 -22.29 -28.09
C ILE A 333 10.56 -23.40 -27.95
N LYS A 334 11.37 -23.34 -26.91
CA LYS A 334 12.35 -24.37 -26.56
C LYS A 334 12.07 -24.98 -25.20
N ILE A 335 12.43 -26.24 -25.03
CA ILE A 335 12.48 -26.92 -23.74
C ILE A 335 13.94 -26.97 -23.30
N LEU A 336 14.21 -26.52 -22.09
CA LEU A 336 15.51 -26.51 -21.45
C LEU A 336 15.52 -27.50 -20.29
N GLU A 337 16.54 -28.35 -20.26
CA GLU A 337 16.73 -29.39 -19.25
C GLU A 337 18.15 -29.33 -18.69
N ASP A 338 18.25 -29.47 -17.37
CA ASP A 338 19.48 -29.82 -16.64
C ASP A 338 19.44 -31.34 -16.42
N THR A 339 20.22 -32.09 -17.21
CA THR A 339 20.18 -33.55 -17.23
C THR A 339 21.22 -34.20 -16.32
N ASP A 340 22.21 -33.42 -15.84
CA ASP A 340 23.23 -33.90 -14.91
C ASP A 340 23.11 -33.33 -13.48
N GLY A 341 22.21 -32.37 -13.26
CA GLY A 341 21.85 -31.81 -11.97
C GLY A 341 22.81 -30.74 -11.45
N ASP A 342 23.63 -30.13 -12.31
CA ASP A 342 24.61 -29.11 -11.92
C ASP A 342 24.03 -27.69 -11.78
N GLY A 343 22.74 -27.52 -12.08
CA GLY A 343 22.03 -26.25 -12.05
C GLY A 343 22.13 -25.45 -13.35
N ARG A 344 22.60 -26.05 -14.46
CA ARG A 344 22.67 -25.44 -15.79
C ARG A 344 21.94 -26.28 -16.82
N ALA A 345 21.33 -25.61 -17.80
CA ALA A 345 20.74 -26.33 -18.92
C ALA A 345 21.84 -26.90 -19.83
N ASP A 346 21.78 -28.19 -20.11
CA ASP A 346 22.69 -28.89 -21.02
C ASP A 346 21.98 -29.49 -22.26
N LYS A 347 20.64 -29.56 -22.22
CA LYS A 347 19.82 -30.07 -23.32
C LYS A 347 18.76 -29.05 -23.71
N PHE A 348 18.66 -28.83 -25.02
CA PHE A 348 17.78 -27.84 -25.65
C PHE A 348 16.99 -28.51 -26.79
N THR A 349 15.67 -28.60 -26.63
CA THR A 349 14.76 -29.14 -27.65
C THR A 349 13.91 -28.01 -28.23
N ILE A 350 13.76 -27.92 -29.55
CA ILE A 350 12.80 -27.00 -30.17
C ILE A 350 11.43 -27.68 -30.18
N PHE A 351 10.50 -27.18 -29.39
CA PHE A 351 9.12 -27.68 -29.37
C PHE A 351 8.31 -27.14 -30.55
N ALA A 352 8.44 -25.83 -30.81
CA ALA A 352 7.77 -25.17 -31.93
C ALA A 352 8.64 -24.04 -32.47
N ASP A 353 8.62 -23.85 -33.79
CA ASP A 353 9.30 -22.76 -34.48
C ASP A 353 8.35 -22.02 -35.43
N HIS A 354 8.90 -21.08 -36.19
CA HIS A 354 8.17 -20.28 -37.15
C HIS A 354 7.01 -19.45 -36.56
N LEU A 355 7.19 -19.01 -35.32
CA LEU A 355 6.29 -18.10 -34.62
C LEU A 355 6.67 -16.64 -34.91
N SER A 356 5.73 -15.72 -34.78
CA SER A 356 5.90 -14.29 -35.08
C SER A 356 5.55 -13.42 -33.88
N VAL A 357 6.56 -12.95 -33.15
CA VAL A 357 6.41 -12.08 -31.97
C VAL A 357 5.42 -12.65 -30.94
N PRO A 358 5.53 -13.92 -30.53
CA PRO A 358 4.72 -14.42 -29.44
C PRO A 358 5.21 -13.79 -28.11
N THR A 359 4.30 -13.59 -27.17
CA THR A 359 4.57 -12.76 -25.97
C THR A 359 4.41 -13.52 -24.66
N SER A 360 3.65 -14.61 -24.64
CA SER A 360 3.48 -15.49 -23.48
C SER A 360 2.86 -16.82 -23.86
N MET A 361 2.92 -17.80 -22.95
CA MET A 361 2.31 -19.11 -23.15
C MET A 361 1.87 -19.76 -21.84
N VAL A 362 0.91 -20.68 -21.91
CA VAL A 362 0.38 -21.40 -20.74
C VAL A 362 -0.06 -22.82 -21.12
N PHE A 363 0.20 -23.80 -20.25
CA PHE A 363 -0.24 -25.18 -20.48
C PHE A 363 -1.74 -25.35 -20.26
N ALA A 364 -2.41 -26.00 -21.21
CA ALA A 364 -3.83 -26.33 -21.14
C ALA A 364 -4.15 -27.49 -22.09
N ASN A 365 -5.15 -28.32 -21.76
CA ASN A 365 -5.71 -29.37 -22.62
C ASN A 365 -4.66 -30.32 -23.25
N GLY A 366 -3.62 -30.65 -22.48
CA GLY A 366 -2.49 -31.47 -22.92
C GLY A 366 -1.55 -30.82 -23.95
N GLY A 367 -1.69 -29.52 -24.23
CA GLY A 367 -0.79 -28.74 -25.07
C GLY A 367 -0.45 -27.39 -24.43
N VAL A 368 -0.15 -26.40 -25.26
CA VAL A 368 0.19 -25.04 -24.85
C VAL A 368 -0.59 -24.00 -25.66
N VAL A 369 -1.19 -23.03 -24.98
CA VAL A 369 -1.79 -21.84 -25.58
C VAL A 369 -0.74 -20.76 -25.68
N VAL A 370 -0.56 -20.18 -26.86
CA VAL A 370 0.47 -19.17 -27.15
C VAL A 370 -0.19 -17.85 -27.55
N SER A 371 0.18 -16.79 -26.85
CA SER A 371 -0.20 -15.42 -27.19
C SER A 371 0.65 -14.93 -28.35
N GLN A 372 0.07 -14.81 -29.55
CA GLN A 372 0.74 -14.31 -30.76
C GLN A 372 -0.18 -13.41 -31.59
N ALA A 373 -0.21 -12.10 -31.36
CA ALA A 373 -1.12 -11.22 -32.11
C ALA A 373 -0.94 -11.35 -33.65
N PRO A 374 -2.03 -11.44 -34.44
CA PRO A 374 -3.44 -11.24 -34.07
C PRO A 374 -4.17 -12.51 -33.61
N HIS A 375 -3.49 -13.65 -33.48
CA HIS A 375 -4.06 -14.98 -33.27
C HIS A 375 -3.55 -15.64 -31.98
N PHE A 376 -4.44 -16.06 -31.09
CA PHE A 376 -4.02 -17.03 -30.08
C PHE A 376 -3.92 -18.40 -30.72
N LEU A 377 -2.80 -19.09 -30.48
CA LEU A 377 -2.51 -20.40 -31.04
C LEU A 377 -2.62 -21.47 -29.96
N PHE A 378 -3.02 -22.67 -30.35
CA PHE A 378 -2.88 -23.89 -29.56
C PHE A 378 -1.90 -24.82 -30.27
N LEU A 379 -0.89 -25.26 -29.53
CA LEU A 379 0.17 -26.16 -30.00
C LEU A 379 0.20 -27.42 -29.14
N LYS A 380 0.37 -28.59 -29.74
CA LYS A 380 0.36 -29.86 -29.01
C LYS A 380 1.25 -30.92 -29.64
N ASP A 381 1.99 -31.62 -28.78
CA ASP A 381 2.67 -32.89 -29.09
C ASP A 381 1.67 -34.04 -28.92
N THR A 382 1.58 -34.92 -29.92
CA THR A 382 0.65 -36.04 -29.95
C THR A 382 1.32 -37.42 -29.92
N ASP A 383 2.65 -37.48 -30.05
CA ASP A 383 3.39 -38.75 -30.10
C ASP A 383 4.50 -38.90 -29.03
N GLY A 384 4.77 -37.83 -28.28
CA GLY A 384 5.66 -37.79 -27.13
C GLY A 384 7.12 -37.52 -27.47
N ASP A 385 7.42 -36.98 -28.65
CA ASP A 385 8.77 -36.61 -29.07
C ASP A 385 9.22 -35.21 -28.63
N ASP A 386 8.37 -34.50 -27.87
CA ASP A 386 8.54 -33.12 -27.42
C ASP A 386 8.58 -32.09 -28.58
N VAL A 387 7.89 -32.37 -29.70
CA VAL A 387 7.66 -31.46 -30.83
C VAL A 387 6.16 -31.27 -31.08
N ALA A 388 5.76 -30.05 -31.44
CA ALA A 388 4.36 -29.76 -31.76
C ALA A 388 3.93 -30.39 -33.10
N ASP A 389 3.02 -31.37 -33.05
CA ASP A 389 2.36 -31.98 -34.19
C ASP A 389 1.13 -31.20 -34.66
N GLU A 390 0.39 -30.64 -33.70
CA GLU A 390 -0.82 -29.86 -33.95
C GLU A 390 -0.57 -28.37 -33.73
N LYS A 391 -1.09 -27.57 -34.66
CA LYS A 391 -1.13 -26.11 -34.57
C LYS A 391 -2.48 -25.63 -35.07
N SER A 392 -3.22 -24.94 -34.20
CA SER A 392 -4.53 -24.37 -34.54
C SER A 392 -4.71 -22.97 -33.97
N ILE A 393 -5.46 -22.11 -34.66
CA ILE A 393 -5.89 -20.81 -34.13
C ILE A 393 -7.08 -21.05 -33.19
N LEU A 394 -6.99 -20.60 -31.94
CA LEU A 394 -8.11 -20.62 -31.00
C LEU A 394 -9.11 -19.51 -31.32
N PHE A 395 -8.62 -18.27 -31.40
CA PHE A 395 -9.41 -17.11 -31.82
C PHE A 395 -8.50 -15.96 -32.25
N SER A 396 -9.11 -14.95 -32.87
CA SER A 396 -8.43 -13.78 -33.44
C SER A 396 -9.08 -12.49 -32.93
N GLY A 397 -8.34 -11.38 -33.02
CA GLY A 397 -8.85 -10.05 -32.64
C GLY A 397 -7.84 -9.18 -31.90
N TRP A 398 -6.64 -9.71 -31.62
CA TRP A 398 -5.58 -8.97 -30.96
C TRP A 398 -4.92 -7.96 -31.90
N GLY A 399 -4.77 -6.71 -31.47
CA GLY A 399 -4.11 -5.70 -32.29
C GLY A 399 -2.61 -5.90 -32.41
N THR A 400 -2.07 -5.56 -33.58
CA THR A 400 -0.65 -5.71 -33.93
C THR A 400 0.05 -4.37 -34.19
N PHE A 401 -0.64 -3.25 -33.97
CA PHE A 401 -0.12 -1.92 -34.34
C PHE A 401 0.96 -1.41 -33.38
N ASP A 402 1.07 -1.98 -32.18
CA ASP A 402 2.20 -1.80 -31.29
C ASP A 402 2.56 -3.12 -30.61
N THR A 403 3.78 -3.62 -30.86
CA THR A 403 4.20 -4.94 -30.36
C THR A 403 4.50 -4.96 -28.87
N HIS A 404 4.83 -3.81 -28.25
CA HIS A 404 5.07 -3.78 -26.80
C HIS A 404 3.80 -3.72 -25.97
N ALA A 405 2.67 -3.40 -26.60
CA ALA A 405 1.37 -3.23 -25.95
C ALA A 405 0.37 -4.35 -26.31
N GLY A 406 0.87 -5.47 -26.83
CA GLY A 406 0.08 -6.64 -27.19
C GLY A 406 -0.47 -7.42 -25.98
N PRO A 407 -1.24 -8.49 -26.24
CA PRO A 407 -1.60 -9.45 -25.20
C PRO A 407 -0.34 -10.09 -24.62
N SER A 408 -0.34 -10.40 -23.32
CA SER A 408 0.79 -11.03 -22.63
C SER A 408 0.36 -11.68 -21.31
N ASN A 409 1.33 -12.30 -20.62
CA ASN A 409 1.20 -12.85 -19.26
C ASN A 409 0.04 -13.86 -19.10
N LEU A 410 -0.05 -14.84 -20.01
CA LEU A 410 -1.02 -15.93 -19.88
C LEU A 410 -0.73 -16.80 -18.65
N GLN A 411 -1.75 -17.04 -17.81
CA GLN A 411 -1.67 -17.89 -16.62
C GLN A 411 -2.92 -18.75 -16.45
N TYR A 412 -2.76 -19.97 -15.92
CA TYR A 412 -3.89 -20.83 -15.57
C TYR A 412 -4.40 -20.45 -14.17
N GLY A 413 -5.65 -20.02 -14.07
CA GLY A 413 -6.27 -19.55 -12.84
C GLY A 413 -6.81 -20.69 -11.99
N PHE A 414 -7.02 -20.41 -10.69
CA PHE A 414 -7.69 -21.35 -9.78
C PHE A 414 -9.11 -21.65 -10.23
N ASP A 415 -9.77 -20.75 -10.96
CA ASP A 415 -11.11 -20.96 -11.53
C ASP A 415 -11.14 -21.88 -12.75
N ASN A 416 -10.02 -22.53 -13.09
CA ASN A 416 -9.83 -23.39 -14.26
C ASN A 416 -9.94 -22.65 -15.60
N LYS A 417 -9.78 -21.32 -15.58
CA LYS A 417 -9.75 -20.46 -16.78
C LYS A 417 -8.34 -19.99 -17.07
N ILE A 418 -8.07 -19.61 -18.31
CA ILE A 418 -6.84 -18.91 -18.68
C ILE A 418 -7.06 -17.41 -18.50
N TRP A 419 -6.17 -16.77 -17.75
CA TRP A 419 -6.12 -15.33 -17.56
C TRP A 419 -4.98 -14.73 -18.36
N GLY A 420 -5.12 -13.46 -18.72
CA GLY A 420 -4.06 -12.69 -19.36
C GLY A 420 -4.27 -11.19 -19.21
N VAL A 421 -3.31 -10.44 -19.73
CA VAL A 421 -3.38 -8.97 -19.79
C VAL A 421 -3.10 -8.48 -21.19
N VAL A 422 -3.59 -7.29 -21.52
CA VAL A 422 -3.31 -6.62 -22.79
C VAL A 422 -3.03 -5.15 -22.55
N GLY A 423 -2.04 -4.64 -23.27
CA GLY A 423 -1.78 -3.22 -23.39
C GLY A 423 -2.75 -2.53 -24.32
N TYR A 424 -2.46 -1.26 -24.63
CA TYR A 424 -3.32 -0.45 -25.49
C TYR A 424 -3.40 -0.92 -26.95
N SER A 425 -2.70 -1.99 -27.36
CA SER A 425 -2.91 -2.63 -28.66
C SER A 425 -4.27 -3.30 -28.79
N SER A 426 -4.99 -3.46 -27.67
CA SER A 426 -6.43 -3.77 -27.63
C SER A 426 -6.83 -5.14 -28.18
N PHE A 427 -8.10 -5.44 -27.96
CA PHE A 427 -8.82 -6.54 -28.60
C PHE A 427 -10.05 -5.99 -29.32
N GLU A 428 -10.26 -6.41 -30.56
CA GLU A 428 -11.48 -6.20 -31.32
C GLU A 428 -11.77 -7.45 -32.16
N GLY A 429 -12.82 -8.19 -31.80
CA GLY A 429 -13.13 -9.45 -32.46
C GLY A 429 -14.35 -10.16 -31.91
N THR A 430 -14.65 -11.32 -32.49
CA THR A 430 -15.73 -12.21 -32.05
C THR A 430 -15.14 -13.51 -31.53
N VAL A 431 -15.54 -13.92 -30.34
CA VAL A 431 -15.17 -15.21 -29.73
C VAL A 431 -16.46 -15.97 -29.46
N GLY A 432 -16.58 -17.16 -30.04
CA GLY A 432 -17.87 -17.87 -30.05
C GLY A 432 -18.94 -17.05 -30.76
N GLU A 433 -20.02 -16.71 -30.05
CA GLU A 433 -21.13 -15.89 -30.55
C GLU A 433 -21.07 -14.42 -30.05
N GLU A 434 -20.10 -14.08 -29.21
CA GLU A 434 -20.00 -12.77 -28.55
C GLU A 434 -18.95 -11.87 -29.21
N SER A 435 -19.29 -10.58 -29.36
CA SER A 435 -18.37 -9.56 -29.87
C SER A 435 -17.77 -8.79 -28.71
N HIS A 436 -16.45 -8.65 -28.70
CA HIS A 436 -15.72 -7.93 -27.66
C HIS A 436 -14.89 -6.79 -28.25
N SER A 437 -14.84 -5.69 -27.52
CA SER A 437 -13.96 -4.56 -27.80
C SER A 437 -13.49 -3.96 -26.47
N PHE A 438 -12.19 -3.99 -26.22
CA PHE A 438 -11.58 -3.40 -25.04
C PHE A 438 -10.14 -2.97 -25.31
N ARG A 439 -9.71 -1.88 -24.68
CA ARG A 439 -8.45 -1.20 -25.04
C ARG A 439 -7.24 -1.75 -24.30
N GLN A 440 -7.25 -1.75 -22.97
CA GLN A 440 -6.19 -2.32 -22.14
C GLN A 440 -6.79 -2.85 -20.83
N GLY A 441 -6.17 -3.87 -20.24
CA GLY A 441 -6.62 -4.43 -18.98
C GLY A 441 -6.36 -5.91 -18.83
N THR A 442 -7.09 -6.53 -17.90
CA THR A 442 -7.06 -7.99 -17.67
C THR A 442 -8.30 -8.67 -18.26
N TYR A 443 -8.12 -9.89 -18.75
CA TYR A 443 -9.17 -10.73 -19.33
C TYR A 443 -8.98 -12.18 -18.92
N ARG A 444 -10.02 -13.00 -19.10
CA ARG A 444 -9.95 -14.46 -18.97
C ARG A 444 -10.82 -15.17 -19.99
N PHE A 445 -10.55 -16.44 -20.25
CA PHE A 445 -11.30 -17.29 -21.18
C PHE A 445 -11.16 -18.77 -20.80
N GLU A 446 -12.00 -19.64 -21.35
CA GLU A 446 -11.90 -21.09 -21.11
C GLU A 446 -10.64 -21.70 -21.74
N PRO A 447 -10.10 -22.80 -21.21
CA PRO A 447 -8.91 -23.46 -21.78
C PRO A 447 -9.01 -23.85 -23.27
N ASP A 448 -10.23 -23.95 -23.82
CA ASP A 448 -10.49 -24.22 -25.24
C ASP A 448 -10.58 -22.96 -26.13
N GLY A 449 -10.39 -21.76 -25.55
CA GLY A 449 -10.49 -20.49 -26.25
C GLY A 449 -11.87 -19.83 -26.21
N SER A 450 -12.90 -20.47 -25.64
CA SER A 450 -14.26 -19.94 -25.57
C SER A 450 -14.51 -19.00 -24.37
N ALA A 451 -15.67 -18.34 -24.36
CA ALA A 451 -16.14 -17.48 -23.27
C ALA A 451 -15.12 -16.43 -22.78
N LEU A 452 -14.57 -15.66 -23.73
CA LEU A 452 -13.71 -14.51 -23.43
C LEU A 452 -14.49 -13.48 -22.59
N GLU A 453 -13.95 -13.12 -21.43
CA GLU A 453 -14.50 -12.12 -20.53
C GLU A 453 -13.45 -11.04 -20.27
N PHE A 454 -13.82 -9.78 -20.52
CA PHE A 454 -13.03 -8.65 -20.07
C PHE A 454 -13.27 -8.39 -18.59
N MET A 455 -12.20 -8.46 -17.79
CA MET A 455 -12.30 -8.46 -16.34
C MET A 455 -12.21 -7.05 -15.76
N GLY A 456 -11.33 -6.19 -16.28
CA GLY A 456 -11.18 -4.83 -15.76
C GLY A 456 -10.13 -4.01 -16.50
N ALA A 457 -10.42 -2.72 -16.66
CA ALA A 457 -9.53 -1.77 -17.32
C ALA A 457 -8.39 -1.30 -16.40
N THR A 458 -7.24 -1.04 -16.99
CA THR A 458 -6.02 -0.54 -16.33
C THR A 458 -5.63 0.85 -16.82
N SER A 459 -4.67 1.48 -16.13
CA SER A 459 -4.22 2.86 -16.38
C SER A 459 -3.46 3.03 -17.70
N ASN A 460 -2.68 2.03 -18.10
CA ASN A 460 -1.80 2.10 -19.28
C ASN A 460 -1.46 0.70 -19.80
N ASN A 461 -0.31 0.54 -20.45
CA ASN A 461 0.19 -0.72 -20.95
C ASN A 461 0.43 -1.74 -19.83
N THR A 462 -0.38 -2.80 -19.79
CA THR A 462 -0.36 -3.82 -18.76
C THR A 462 0.55 -4.99 -19.16
N TRP A 463 1.50 -5.32 -18.29
CA TRP A 463 2.41 -6.46 -18.48
C TRP A 463 2.39 -7.46 -17.33
N GLY A 464 2.10 -7.01 -16.11
CA GLY A 464 2.08 -7.89 -14.94
C GLY A 464 0.69 -8.42 -14.65
N LEU A 465 0.68 -9.71 -14.30
CA LEU A 465 -0.44 -10.41 -13.71
C LEU A 465 0.12 -11.34 -12.63
N GLY A 466 -0.56 -11.45 -11.50
CA GLY A 466 -0.18 -12.34 -10.42
C GLY A 466 -1.37 -12.78 -9.59
N PHE A 467 -1.27 -13.97 -9.01
CA PHE A 467 -2.25 -14.49 -8.07
C PHE A 467 -1.64 -14.67 -6.68
N THR A 468 -2.37 -14.22 -5.66
CA THR A 468 -2.10 -14.70 -4.31
C THR A 468 -2.51 -16.17 -4.19
N GLU A 469 -1.99 -16.88 -3.19
CA GLU A 469 -2.44 -18.24 -2.86
C GLU A 469 -3.89 -18.30 -2.33
N ALA A 470 -4.49 -17.13 -2.06
CA ALA A 470 -5.90 -16.95 -1.73
C ALA A 470 -6.77 -16.62 -2.97
N PHE A 471 -6.16 -16.62 -4.17
CA PHE A 471 -6.76 -16.31 -5.46
C PHE A 471 -7.28 -14.86 -5.60
N ASP A 472 -6.54 -13.91 -5.05
CA ASP A 472 -6.66 -12.48 -5.37
C ASP A 472 -5.78 -12.14 -6.58
N VAL A 473 -6.15 -11.12 -7.35
CA VAL A 473 -5.47 -10.77 -8.60
C VAL A 473 -4.76 -9.44 -8.46
N LEU A 474 -3.45 -9.45 -8.72
CA LEU A 474 -2.61 -8.26 -8.74
C LEU A 474 -2.05 -8.02 -10.15
N ILE A 475 -1.80 -6.75 -10.44
CA ILE A 475 -1.49 -6.25 -11.78
C ILE A 475 -0.37 -5.20 -11.68
N SER A 476 0.48 -5.10 -12.69
CA SER A 476 1.37 -3.95 -12.88
C SER A 476 1.25 -3.40 -14.32
N THR A 477 1.48 -2.10 -14.45
CA THR A 477 1.46 -1.42 -15.75
C THR A 477 2.67 -0.50 -15.88
N ALA A 478 3.00 -0.17 -17.13
CA ALA A 478 3.92 0.89 -17.47
C ALA A 478 3.54 2.23 -16.81
N ASN A 479 4.52 3.12 -16.74
CA ASN A 479 4.40 4.53 -16.36
C ASN A 479 3.82 4.75 -14.95
N ASN A 480 4.60 4.37 -13.94
CA ASN A 480 4.34 4.63 -12.53
C ASN A 480 3.06 3.96 -12.00
N THR A 481 2.88 2.67 -12.26
CA THR A 481 1.89 1.81 -11.58
C THR A 481 2.48 0.41 -11.45
N HIS A 482 3.49 0.28 -10.58
CA HIS A 482 4.18 -1.01 -10.40
C HIS A 482 3.37 -2.04 -9.63
N SER A 483 2.28 -1.62 -9.01
CA SER A 483 1.35 -2.49 -8.31
C SER A 483 -0.09 -1.94 -8.34
N ALA A 484 -1.04 -2.82 -8.65
CA ALA A 484 -2.46 -2.55 -8.66
C ALA A 484 -3.24 -3.79 -8.23
N PHE A 485 -4.37 -3.58 -7.56
CA PHE A 485 -5.29 -4.64 -7.14
C PHE A 485 -6.56 -4.65 -7.99
N PHE A 486 -6.95 -5.84 -8.47
CA PHE A 486 -8.23 -6.08 -9.12
C PHE A 486 -9.24 -6.62 -8.10
N GLY A 487 -10.21 -5.78 -7.73
CA GLY A 487 -11.17 -6.09 -6.66
C GLY A 487 -12.52 -6.62 -7.16
N ILE A 488 -13.12 -5.97 -8.17
CA ILE A 488 -14.48 -6.27 -8.63
C ILE A 488 -14.50 -6.38 -10.16
N PRO A 489 -15.05 -7.46 -10.75
CA PRO A 489 -15.19 -7.60 -12.21
C PRO A 489 -16.01 -6.47 -12.88
N GLU A 490 -15.58 -6.04 -14.07
CA GLU A 490 -16.17 -4.92 -14.83
C GLU A 490 -17.67 -5.12 -15.07
N ARG A 491 -18.13 -6.36 -15.27
CA ARG A 491 -19.55 -6.69 -15.49
C ARG A 491 -20.48 -6.16 -14.40
N TYR A 492 -20.02 -6.06 -13.15
CA TYR A 492 -20.82 -5.55 -12.04
C TYR A 492 -21.13 -4.06 -12.19
N PHE A 493 -20.22 -3.29 -12.82
CA PHE A 493 -20.36 -1.85 -13.02
C PHE A 493 -21.18 -1.46 -14.25
N ASN A 494 -21.65 -2.44 -15.05
CA ASN A 494 -22.51 -2.16 -16.19
C ASN A 494 -23.83 -1.51 -15.73
N GLY A 495 -24.08 -0.28 -16.20
CA GLY A 495 -25.26 0.51 -15.82
C GLY A 495 -25.17 1.15 -14.44
N VAL A 496 -23.97 1.29 -13.87
CA VAL A 496 -23.70 2.00 -12.60
C VAL A 496 -23.04 3.36 -12.90
N GLU A 497 -23.56 4.42 -12.26
CA GLU A 497 -23.08 5.81 -12.39
C GLU A 497 -22.47 6.29 -11.05
N GLY A 498 -21.64 7.34 -11.06
CA GLY A 498 -21.14 7.97 -9.81
C GLY A 498 -19.86 7.37 -9.20
N LEU A 499 -19.21 6.40 -9.86
CA LEU A 499 -17.94 5.81 -9.42
C LEU A 499 -16.76 6.27 -10.28
N LYS A 500 -15.68 6.77 -9.63
CA LYS A 500 -14.45 7.23 -10.30
C LYS A 500 -13.54 6.08 -10.74
N ILE A 501 -13.35 5.09 -9.86
CA ILE A 501 -12.54 3.89 -10.08
C ILE A 501 -13.45 2.68 -9.92
N LYS A 502 -13.36 1.74 -10.87
CA LYS A 502 -14.25 0.58 -10.96
C LYS A 502 -13.54 -0.70 -10.50
N SER A 503 -12.82 -1.32 -11.43
CA SER A 503 -12.39 -2.72 -11.28
C SER A 503 -10.98 -2.88 -10.74
N VAL A 504 -10.06 -1.99 -11.14
CA VAL A 504 -8.63 -2.03 -10.78
C VAL A 504 -8.24 -0.71 -10.10
N LYS A 505 -7.51 -0.80 -8.99
CA LYS A 505 -6.95 0.37 -8.29
C LYS A 505 -5.43 0.24 -8.15
N LYS A 506 -4.72 1.33 -8.41
CA LYS A 506 -3.29 1.48 -8.11
C LYS A 506 -3.04 1.38 -6.59
N ILE A 507 -2.04 0.61 -6.19
CA ILE A 507 -1.70 0.36 -4.77
C ILE A 507 -0.24 0.68 -4.42
N ASP A 508 0.55 1.24 -5.34
CA ASP A 508 1.95 1.66 -5.09
C ASP A 508 2.06 2.50 -3.81
N GLY A 509 2.95 2.09 -2.91
CA GLY A 509 3.31 2.84 -1.70
C GLY A 509 4.39 3.89 -1.93
N HIS A 510 4.94 3.99 -3.14
CA HIS A 510 6.04 4.88 -3.46
C HIS A 510 6.19 5.18 -4.95
N TYR A 511 7.01 6.18 -5.28
CA TYR A 511 7.34 6.56 -6.66
C TYR A 511 8.67 5.95 -7.12
N ALA A 512 9.67 5.89 -6.22
CA ALA A 512 11.07 5.76 -6.61
C ALA A 512 11.53 4.30 -6.70
N PHE A 513 12.11 3.92 -7.84
CA PHE A 513 12.92 2.71 -7.92
C PHE A 513 14.35 2.95 -7.41
N HIS A 514 15.11 1.87 -7.14
CA HIS A 514 16.40 1.96 -6.45
C HIS A 514 17.57 1.40 -7.28
N PRO A 515 18.01 2.06 -8.38
CA PRO A 515 19.11 1.53 -9.18
C PRO A 515 20.44 1.55 -8.41
N ASN A 516 21.31 0.58 -8.67
CA ASN A 516 22.66 0.55 -8.09
C ASN A 516 23.74 1.12 -9.01
N THR A 517 23.31 1.89 -10.02
CA THR A 517 24.14 2.64 -10.96
C THR A 517 23.43 3.93 -11.36
N ALA A 518 24.20 4.98 -11.67
CA ALA A 518 23.65 6.21 -12.25
C ALA A 518 23.34 6.07 -13.76
N HIS A 519 23.80 4.98 -14.39
CA HIS A 519 23.71 4.78 -15.84
C HIS A 519 22.41 4.08 -16.28
N VAL A 520 21.27 4.45 -15.69
CA VAL A 520 19.94 4.00 -16.13
C VAL A 520 19.52 4.70 -17.43
N ARG A 521 18.48 4.20 -18.10
CA ARG A 521 17.95 4.83 -19.33
C ARG A 521 16.43 4.80 -19.35
N GLN A 522 15.79 5.91 -18.99
CA GLN A 522 14.33 6.00 -18.94
C GLN A 522 13.80 6.89 -20.07
N VAL A 523 12.67 6.53 -20.67
CA VAL A 523 12.00 7.36 -21.69
C VAL A 523 11.12 8.45 -21.07
N ASP A 524 10.57 8.14 -19.90
CA ASP A 524 9.66 8.93 -19.08
C ASP A 524 9.76 8.43 -17.63
N VAL A 525 9.02 9.07 -16.72
CA VAL A 525 8.97 8.69 -15.29
C VAL A 525 10.37 8.59 -14.66
N PHE A 526 11.22 9.59 -14.92
CA PHE A 526 12.57 9.63 -14.38
C PHE A 526 12.57 9.44 -12.87
N GLY A 527 13.39 8.51 -12.38
CA GLY A 527 13.45 8.15 -10.97
C GLY A 527 12.39 7.15 -10.51
N GLY A 528 11.42 6.76 -11.34
CA GLY A 528 10.37 5.80 -10.99
C GLY A 528 10.26 4.62 -11.95
N PHE A 529 9.17 3.88 -11.91
CA PHE A 529 8.97 2.70 -12.77
C PHE A 529 8.45 3.10 -14.16
N THR A 530 9.30 2.98 -15.18
CA THR A 530 8.93 3.15 -16.59
C THR A 530 8.18 1.92 -17.09
N ALA A 531 8.69 0.73 -16.78
CA ALA A 531 8.17 -0.53 -17.29
C ALA A 531 7.29 -1.25 -16.27
N ALA A 532 7.84 -1.55 -15.08
CA ALA A 532 7.20 -2.45 -14.12
C ALA A 532 6.64 -3.75 -14.76
N ALA A 533 7.51 -4.54 -15.39
CA ALA A 533 7.12 -5.80 -16.02
C ALA A 533 6.98 -6.94 -14.99
N GLY A 534 5.81 -7.61 -14.97
CA GLY A 534 5.54 -8.73 -14.07
C GLY A 534 4.85 -8.32 -12.76
N HIS A 535 4.20 -9.30 -12.14
CA HIS A 535 3.62 -9.19 -10.79
C HIS A 535 3.47 -10.59 -10.14
N HIS A 536 4.35 -11.55 -10.45
CA HIS A 536 4.26 -12.87 -9.82
C HIS A 536 4.61 -12.75 -8.33
N LEU A 537 3.86 -13.43 -7.47
CA LEU A 537 4.18 -13.47 -6.04
C LEU A 537 5.09 -14.65 -5.73
N TYR A 538 5.90 -14.50 -4.69
CA TYR A 538 6.63 -15.61 -4.11
C TYR A 538 5.66 -16.56 -3.39
N THR A 539 5.40 -17.73 -3.98
CA THR A 539 4.33 -18.67 -3.59
C THR A 539 4.84 -20.09 -3.30
N ALA A 540 6.05 -20.17 -2.74
CA ALA A 540 6.70 -21.39 -2.24
C ALA A 540 7.17 -21.20 -0.79
N ARG A 541 7.70 -22.26 -0.13
CA ARG A 541 8.17 -22.21 1.27
C ARG A 541 9.70 -22.25 1.43
N ASN A 542 10.45 -22.22 0.33
CA ASN A 542 11.92 -22.35 0.34
C ASN A 542 12.66 -21.09 0.86
N PHE A 543 12.20 -19.89 0.49
CA PHE A 543 12.70 -18.62 1.03
C PHE A 543 12.16 -18.43 2.45
N PRO A 544 12.73 -17.49 3.23
CA PRO A 544 12.21 -17.11 4.53
C PRO A 544 10.72 -16.71 4.53
N LYS A 545 10.06 -16.87 5.68
CA LYS A 545 8.61 -16.71 5.82
C LYS A 545 8.09 -15.34 5.40
N GLU A 546 8.88 -14.29 5.58
CA GLU A 546 8.52 -12.93 5.18
C GLU A 546 8.30 -12.75 3.67
N TYR A 547 8.70 -13.75 2.86
CA TYR A 547 8.44 -13.79 1.42
C TYR A 547 7.08 -14.42 1.06
N TRP A 548 6.58 -15.34 1.89
CA TRP A 548 5.49 -16.26 1.53
C TRP A 548 4.19 -15.52 1.25
N ASN A 549 3.69 -15.64 0.03
CA ASN A 549 2.44 -15.04 -0.45
C ASN A 549 2.32 -13.52 -0.16
N ARG A 550 3.46 -12.84 -0.09
CA ARG A 550 3.56 -11.43 0.34
C ARG A 550 4.41 -10.61 -0.61
N ILE A 551 5.43 -11.20 -1.22
CA ILE A 551 6.38 -10.47 -2.06
C ILE A 551 6.03 -10.64 -3.52
N ALA A 552 5.69 -9.54 -4.19
CA ALA A 552 5.52 -9.47 -5.64
C ALA A 552 6.85 -9.12 -6.33
N LEU A 553 7.09 -9.78 -7.46
CA LEU A 553 8.29 -9.68 -8.28
C LEU A 553 8.00 -8.76 -9.47
N VAL A 554 8.59 -7.57 -9.48
CA VAL A 554 8.35 -6.55 -10.52
C VAL A 554 9.67 -6.14 -11.17
N CYS A 555 9.85 -6.49 -12.44
CA CYS A 555 11.06 -6.18 -13.19
C CYS A 555 11.03 -4.73 -13.70
N GLU A 556 12.15 -4.03 -13.59
CA GLU A 556 12.34 -2.70 -14.19
C GLU A 556 13.58 -2.73 -15.10
N PRO A 557 13.43 -3.19 -16.36
CA PRO A 557 14.55 -3.32 -17.30
C PRO A 557 15.24 -2.00 -17.61
N THR A 558 14.57 -0.84 -17.46
CA THR A 558 15.21 0.46 -17.68
C THR A 558 16.12 0.88 -16.53
N GLY A 559 15.95 0.25 -15.36
CA GLY A 559 16.74 0.42 -14.13
C GLY A 559 17.67 -0.73 -13.79
N HIS A 560 17.74 -1.77 -14.64
CA HIS A 560 18.58 -2.95 -14.46
C HIS A 560 18.28 -3.73 -13.15
N LEU A 561 17.00 -3.80 -12.75
CA LEU A 561 16.63 -4.34 -11.44
C LEU A 561 15.34 -5.18 -11.45
N LEU A 562 15.24 -6.04 -10.42
CA LEU A 562 14.02 -6.72 -9.99
C LEU A 562 13.62 -6.16 -8.63
N HIS A 563 12.50 -5.43 -8.60
CA HIS A 563 11.93 -4.87 -7.40
C HIS A 563 11.15 -5.92 -6.60
N ARG A 564 11.27 -5.81 -5.28
CA ARG A 564 10.59 -6.59 -4.26
C ARG A 564 9.44 -5.74 -3.70
N ALA A 565 8.24 -5.87 -4.28
CA ALA A 565 7.05 -5.17 -3.78
C ALA A 565 6.42 -5.95 -2.62
N ILE A 566 6.33 -5.35 -1.43
CA ILE A 566 5.72 -5.98 -0.26
C ILE A 566 4.21 -5.71 -0.30
N ILE A 567 3.41 -6.74 -0.52
CA ILE A 567 1.95 -6.64 -0.60
C ILE A 567 1.34 -6.95 0.76
N GLU A 568 0.56 -6.01 1.29
CA GLU A 568 -0.12 -6.16 2.58
C GLU A 568 -1.63 -6.00 2.44
N PRO A 569 -2.45 -6.81 3.14
CA PRO A 569 -3.89 -6.62 3.17
C PRO A 569 -4.28 -5.25 3.73
N ASP A 570 -5.29 -4.63 3.13
CA ASP A 570 -5.92 -3.40 3.59
C ASP A 570 -7.43 -3.44 3.33
N GLY A 571 -8.19 -3.73 4.38
CA GLY A 571 -9.61 -4.07 4.27
C GLY A 571 -9.83 -5.29 3.36
N ALA A 572 -10.70 -5.14 2.36
CA ALA A 572 -10.98 -6.09 1.31
C ALA A 572 -10.04 -5.94 0.09
N GLY A 573 -9.03 -5.07 0.18
CA GLY A 573 -8.00 -4.85 -0.83
C GLY A 573 -6.57 -5.02 -0.29
N PHE A 574 -5.64 -4.31 -0.91
CA PHE A 574 -4.21 -4.40 -0.63
C PHE A 574 -3.53 -3.04 -0.77
N VAL A 575 -2.39 -2.89 -0.10
CA VAL A 575 -1.39 -1.83 -0.35
C VAL A 575 -0.04 -2.44 -0.67
N GLU A 576 0.78 -1.71 -1.41
CA GLU A 576 2.19 -2.05 -1.56
C GLU A 576 3.05 -1.21 -0.60
N LYS A 577 4.08 -1.84 -0.03
CA LYS A 577 5.19 -1.20 0.67
C LYS A 577 6.49 -1.55 -0.07
N ASP A 578 7.36 -0.56 -0.12
CA ASP A 578 8.65 -0.67 -0.80
C ASP A 578 9.58 -1.66 -0.11
N GLY A 579 9.84 -2.78 -0.75
CA GLY A 579 10.81 -3.77 -0.27
C GLY A 579 12.19 -3.65 -0.90
N TRP A 580 12.49 -2.57 -1.65
CA TRP A 580 13.74 -2.41 -2.39
C TRP A 580 13.95 -3.52 -3.43
N ASN A 581 15.19 -3.88 -3.78
CA ASN A 581 15.44 -4.80 -4.89
C ASN A 581 15.78 -6.21 -4.39
N LEU A 582 15.27 -7.20 -5.11
CA LEU A 582 15.74 -8.59 -5.02
C LEU A 582 16.96 -8.81 -5.93
N LEU A 583 17.13 -7.99 -6.96
CA LEU A 583 18.27 -7.99 -7.87
C LEU A 583 18.48 -6.57 -8.42
N ALA A 584 19.73 -6.09 -8.49
CA ALA A 584 20.07 -4.86 -9.23
C ALA A 584 21.47 -4.96 -9.85
N SER A 585 21.69 -4.43 -11.05
CA SER A 585 22.97 -4.53 -11.75
C SER A 585 23.58 -3.20 -12.14
N SER A 586 24.91 -3.11 -11.98
CA SER A 586 25.69 -2.00 -12.52
C SER A 586 26.11 -2.20 -13.98
N ASP A 587 25.83 -3.37 -14.56
CA ASP A 587 25.94 -3.62 -16.00
C ASP A 587 24.67 -3.14 -16.72
N GLU A 588 24.80 -2.12 -17.57
CA GLU A 588 23.70 -1.44 -18.27
C GLU A 588 22.97 -2.33 -19.29
N TRP A 589 23.49 -3.51 -19.58
CA TRP A 589 22.83 -4.48 -20.46
C TRP A 589 21.80 -5.33 -19.73
N VAL A 590 21.96 -5.55 -18.41
CA VAL A 590 21.03 -6.36 -17.62
C VAL A 590 19.64 -5.72 -17.65
N SER A 591 18.68 -6.44 -18.22
CA SER A 591 17.32 -5.98 -18.51
C SER A 591 16.35 -7.12 -18.18
N PRO A 592 16.08 -7.38 -16.88
CA PRO A 592 15.09 -8.37 -16.49
C PRO A 592 13.71 -7.96 -17.01
N VAL A 593 12.97 -8.90 -17.60
CA VAL A 593 11.63 -8.65 -18.15
C VAL A 593 10.56 -9.58 -17.60
N HIS A 594 10.97 -10.66 -16.95
CA HIS A 594 10.07 -11.66 -16.38
C HIS A 594 10.76 -12.29 -15.16
N ALA A 595 10.00 -12.45 -14.07
CA ALA A 595 10.44 -13.21 -12.92
C ALA A 595 9.26 -13.96 -12.28
N GLU A 596 9.47 -15.21 -11.90
CA GLU A 596 8.46 -16.05 -11.26
C GLU A 596 9.09 -17.12 -10.35
N VAL A 597 8.27 -17.81 -9.55
CA VAL A 597 8.73 -18.94 -8.75
C VAL A 597 8.70 -20.21 -9.59
N GLY A 598 9.84 -20.91 -9.68
CA GLY A 598 9.96 -22.17 -10.41
C GLY A 598 9.53 -23.40 -9.60
N PRO A 599 9.58 -24.59 -10.20
CA PRO A 599 9.19 -25.87 -9.57
C PRO A 599 10.00 -26.22 -8.31
N ASP A 600 11.23 -25.71 -8.22
CA ASP A 600 12.15 -25.89 -7.09
C ASP A 600 11.95 -24.86 -5.96
N GLY A 601 11.04 -23.91 -6.13
CA GLY A 601 10.80 -22.83 -5.17
C GLY A 601 11.83 -21.69 -5.25
N ALA A 602 12.76 -21.72 -6.23
CA ALA A 602 13.64 -20.60 -6.51
C ALA A 602 12.92 -19.51 -7.32
N VAL A 603 13.46 -18.28 -7.31
CA VAL A 603 13.00 -17.21 -8.21
C VAL A 603 13.80 -17.27 -9.50
N TRP A 604 13.11 -17.48 -10.62
CA TRP A 604 13.69 -17.55 -11.95
C TRP A 604 13.51 -16.21 -12.67
N ILE A 605 14.55 -15.74 -13.35
CA ILE A 605 14.63 -14.40 -13.90
C ILE A 605 15.07 -14.50 -15.36
N LEU A 606 14.24 -14.00 -16.29
CA LEU A 606 14.59 -13.85 -17.69
C LEU A 606 15.16 -12.45 -17.91
N ASP A 607 16.43 -12.42 -18.29
CA ASP A 607 17.16 -11.22 -18.65
C ASP A 607 17.31 -11.16 -20.18
N TRP A 608 16.77 -10.12 -20.81
CA TRP A 608 16.98 -9.90 -22.24
C TRP A 608 18.44 -9.63 -22.59
N TYR A 609 19.22 -9.09 -21.65
CA TYR A 609 20.58 -8.63 -21.84
C TYR A 609 20.71 -7.67 -23.04
N ASN A 610 20.03 -6.51 -22.96
CA ASN A 610 19.90 -5.56 -24.07
C ASN A 610 20.28 -4.13 -23.67
N PHE A 611 21.16 -3.50 -24.45
CA PHE A 611 21.46 -2.07 -24.28
C PHE A 611 20.30 -1.16 -24.69
N ILE A 612 19.56 -1.48 -25.75
CA ILE A 612 18.37 -0.71 -26.15
C ILE A 612 17.10 -1.53 -25.89
N ILE A 613 16.39 -1.19 -24.82
CA ILE A 613 15.11 -1.78 -24.46
C ILE A 613 13.92 -0.86 -24.78
N GLN A 614 14.16 0.46 -24.76
CA GLN A 614 13.16 1.51 -24.95
C GLN A 614 12.42 1.36 -26.28
N HIS A 615 11.11 1.61 -26.30
CA HIS A 615 10.30 1.51 -27.51
C HIS A 615 10.04 2.86 -28.19
N ASN A 616 9.89 3.92 -27.38
CA ASN A 616 9.50 5.26 -27.83
C ASN A 616 10.71 6.07 -28.39
N PRO A 617 10.55 6.76 -29.53
CA PRO A 617 11.59 7.57 -30.18
C PRO A 617 11.73 8.99 -29.61
N THR A 618 11.40 9.22 -28.33
CA THR A 618 11.47 10.55 -27.71
C THR A 618 12.76 10.65 -26.91
N PRO A 619 13.69 11.59 -27.13
CA PRO A 619 13.59 12.76 -27.99
C PRO A 619 13.73 12.43 -29.49
N PRO A 620 13.16 13.27 -30.38
CA PRO A 620 13.18 13.06 -31.82
C PRO A 620 14.60 12.78 -32.38
N GLY A 621 14.74 11.71 -33.17
CA GLY A 621 16.03 11.33 -33.76
C GLY A 621 16.10 9.94 -34.38
N PHE A 622 15.04 9.14 -34.21
CA PHE A 622 14.85 7.81 -34.76
C PHE A 622 13.43 7.68 -35.33
N GLU A 623 13.26 6.85 -36.36
CA GLU A 623 11.95 6.55 -36.97
C GLU A 623 11.39 5.25 -36.38
N ASN A 624 10.07 5.13 -36.31
CA ASN A 624 9.42 3.89 -35.88
C ASN A 624 9.30 2.89 -37.05
N GLY A 625 9.51 1.61 -36.75
CA GLY A 625 9.26 0.50 -37.65
C GLY A 625 7.81 -0.02 -37.57
N PRO A 626 7.50 -1.13 -38.26
CA PRO A 626 6.15 -1.70 -38.32
C PRO A 626 5.52 -2.05 -36.98
N GLY A 627 6.33 -2.44 -35.98
CA GLY A 627 5.84 -2.74 -34.64
C GLY A 627 5.78 -1.54 -33.71
N ASN A 628 5.83 -0.33 -34.28
CA ASN A 628 5.84 0.97 -33.61
C ASN A 628 7.04 1.23 -32.69
N ALA A 629 8.11 0.43 -32.80
CA ALA A 629 9.36 0.64 -32.07
C ALA A 629 10.34 1.44 -32.91
N HIS A 630 11.09 2.33 -32.27
CA HIS A 630 12.13 3.06 -32.97
C HIS A 630 13.21 2.11 -33.51
N ILE A 631 13.56 2.29 -34.78
CA ILE A 631 14.58 1.52 -35.49
C ILE A 631 15.95 1.96 -34.95
N ASN A 632 16.63 1.07 -34.24
CA ASN A 632 17.93 1.36 -33.64
C ASN A 632 18.94 0.24 -33.91
N PRO A 633 20.09 0.53 -34.56
CA PRO A 633 21.12 -0.48 -34.83
C PRO A 633 21.81 -1.00 -33.56
N LEU A 634 21.65 -0.33 -32.42
CA LEU A 634 22.18 -0.76 -31.11
C LEU A 634 21.21 -1.71 -30.36
N ARG A 635 20.05 -2.03 -30.93
CA ARG A 635 19.14 -3.02 -30.34
C ARG A 635 19.67 -4.42 -30.62
N ASP A 636 20.00 -5.12 -29.55
CA ASP A 636 20.55 -6.47 -29.64
C ASP A 636 19.47 -7.53 -29.91
N LYS A 637 19.89 -8.59 -30.62
CA LYS A 637 19.09 -9.76 -30.99
C LYS A 637 19.84 -11.09 -30.74
N ALA A 638 21.00 -11.03 -30.10
CA ALA A 638 21.99 -12.10 -30.05
C ALA A 638 22.33 -12.55 -28.62
N HIS A 639 21.83 -11.87 -27.59
CA HIS A 639 22.05 -12.21 -26.19
C HIS A 639 20.74 -12.50 -25.47
N GLY A 640 20.84 -13.15 -24.31
CA GLY A 640 19.70 -13.47 -23.46
C GLY A 640 20.10 -14.48 -22.39
N ARG A 641 19.65 -14.26 -21.16
CA ARG A 641 20.12 -15.02 -19.99
C ARG A 641 18.98 -15.41 -19.08
N ILE A 642 19.16 -16.53 -18.40
CA ILE A 642 18.24 -17.04 -17.40
C ILE A 642 19.03 -17.24 -16.12
N TYR A 643 18.61 -16.56 -15.06
CA TYR A 643 19.16 -16.73 -13.74
C TYR A 643 18.17 -17.39 -12.81
N ARG A 644 18.70 -18.13 -11.84
CA ARG A 644 17.97 -18.70 -10.71
C ARG A 644 18.51 -18.11 -9.41
N LEU A 645 17.65 -17.46 -8.64
CA LEU A 645 17.96 -16.92 -7.32
C LEU A 645 17.46 -17.90 -6.24
N ILE A 646 18.38 -18.33 -5.38
CA ILE A 646 18.15 -19.40 -4.39
C ILE A 646 18.48 -18.87 -3.00
N TYR A 647 17.66 -19.25 -2.02
CA TYR A 647 17.98 -19.02 -0.62
C TYR A 647 18.92 -20.10 -0.08
N ASN A 648 20.06 -19.71 0.49
CA ASN A 648 21.12 -20.62 0.90
C ASN A 648 20.72 -21.55 2.07
N GLY A 649 19.69 -21.18 2.84
CA GLY A 649 19.15 -21.99 3.93
C GLY A 649 18.10 -23.03 3.50
N SER A 650 17.70 -23.05 2.22
CA SER A 650 16.68 -23.97 1.72
C SER A 650 17.21 -25.38 1.47
N GLY A 651 16.38 -26.39 1.75
CA GLY A 651 16.65 -27.78 1.32
C GLY A 651 16.35 -27.96 -0.17
N THR A 652 16.92 -29.01 -0.76
CA THR A 652 16.52 -29.48 -2.09
C THR A 652 15.15 -30.14 -2.00
N ASN A 653 14.20 -29.75 -2.86
CA ASN A 653 12.90 -30.42 -2.97
C ASN A 653 12.90 -31.38 -4.15
N ASP A 654 12.52 -32.62 -3.91
CA ASP A 654 12.25 -33.58 -4.98
C ASP A 654 10.98 -33.17 -5.74
N TYR A 655 11.02 -33.26 -7.07
CA TYR A 655 9.84 -32.95 -7.88
C TYR A 655 8.78 -34.05 -7.73
N PRO A 656 7.51 -33.72 -7.46
CA PRO A 656 6.46 -34.72 -7.41
C PRO A 656 6.22 -35.33 -8.79
N GLU A 657 6.05 -36.64 -8.84
CA GLU A 657 5.71 -37.34 -10.08
C GLU A 657 4.21 -37.25 -10.36
N ILE A 658 3.82 -36.25 -11.16
CA ILE A 658 2.44 -36.05 -11.64
C ILE A 658 2.37 -36.09 -13.17
N GLY A 659 1.21 -36.38 -13.73
CA GLY A 659 0.99 -36.45 -15.18
C GLY A 659 -0.36 -37.07 -15.52
N PRO A 660 -0.79 -37.04 -16.80
CA PRO A 660 -2.02 -37.70 -17.25
C PRO A 660 -2.09 -39.20 -16.92
N GLU A 661 -0.93 -39.86 -16.79
CA GLU A 661 -0.78 -41.26 -16.44
C GLU A 661 -0.60 -41.53 -14.93
N LYS A 662 -0.57 -40.49 -14.09
CA LYS A 662 -0.36 -40.55 -12.62
C LYS A 662 -1.35 -39.64 -11.85
N LEU A 663 -2.61 -39.62 -12.26
CA LEU A 663 -3.64 -38.72 -11.70
C LEU A 663 -3.91 -38.96 -10.21
N GLU A 664 -3.66 -40.17 -9.71
CA GLU A 664 -3.78 -40.52 -8.30
C GLU A 664 -2.83 -39.72 -7.39
N ASN A 665 -1.66 -39.32 -7.92
CA ASN A 665 -0.67 -38.52 -7.20
C ASN A 665 -1.08 -37.04 -7.14
N CYS A 666 -1.80 -36.55 -8.15
CA CYS A 666 -2.20 -35.14 -8.24
C CYS A 666 -3.00 -34.68 -7.01
N VAL A 667 -3.87 -35.53 -6.48
CA VAL A 667 -4.72 -35.15 -5.33
C VAL A 667 -3.87 -34.89 -4.08
N ASP A 668 -2.82 -35.69 -3.87
CA ASP A 668 -1.93 -35.52 -2.71
C ASP A 668 -1.05 -34.27 -2.91
N VAL A 669 -0.68 -33.96 -4.16
CA VAL A 669 0.10 -32.76 -4.55
C VAL A 669 -0.68 -31.45 -4.38
N LEU A 670 -1.99 -31.47 -4.20
CA LEU A 670 -2.75 -30.27 -3.80
C LEU A 670 -2.29 -29.72 -2.42
N ASN A 671 -1.60 -30.52 -1.59
CA ASN A 671 -0.98 -30.07 -0.34
C ASN A 671 0.46 -29.57 -0.50
N ASN A 672 1.01 -29.48 -1.72
CA ASN A 672 2.39 -29.07 -1.92
C ASN A 672 2.60 -27.59 -1.52
N ASP A 673 3.77 -27.28 -0.97
CA ASP A 673 4.13 -25.92 -0.53
C ASP A 673 4.33 -24.92 -1.69
N ASN A 674 4.40 -25.38 -2.94
CA ASN A 674 4.59 -24.54 -4.12
C ASN A 674 3.30 -24.47 -4.96
N LEU A 675 2.81 -23.25 -5.21
CA LEU A 675 1.61 -22.99 -6.02
C LEU A 675 1.67 -23.62 -7.41
N PHE A 676 2.85 -23.62 -8.03
CA PHE A 676 3.08 -24.23 -9.34
C PHE A 676 2.57 -25.69 -9.37
N TRP A 677 3.02 -26.51 -8.42
CA TRP A 677 2.66 -27.92 -8.36
C TRP A 677 1.18 -28.12 -8.09
N ARG A 678 0.57 -27.29 -7.24
CA ARG A 678 -0.86 -27.37 -6.93
C ARG A 678 -1.74 -27.01 -8.12
N LEU A 679 -1.39 -25.96 -8.88
CA LEU A 679 -2.13 -25.59 -10.10
C LEU A 679 -2.01 -26.66 -11.18
N HIS A 680 -0.83 -27.24 -11.38
CA HIS A 680 -0.67 -28.36 -12.34
C HIS A 680 -1.46 -29.60 -11.92
N ALA A 681 -1.43 -29.95 -10.63
CA ALA A 681 -2.22 -31.06 -10.11
C ALA A 681 -3.73 -30.83 -10.30
N GLN A 682 -4.24 -29.65 -9.94
CA GLN A 682 -5.65 -29.27 -10.15
C GLN A 682 -6.02 -29.35 -11.63
N ARG A 683 -5.22 -28.72 -12.51
CA ARG A 683 -5.43 -28.71 -13.96
C ARG A 683 -5.50 -30.13 -14.52
N LEU A 684 -4.53 -30.99 -14.17
CA LEU A 684 -4.50 -32.38 -14.62
C LEU A 684 -5.73 -33.18 -14.16
N ILE A 685 -6.19 -32.98 -12.91
CA ILE A 685 -7.41 -33.64 -12.40
C ILE A 685 -8.64 -33.21 -13.22
N VAL A 686 -8.78 -31.90 -13.46
CA VAL A 686 -9.94 -31.32 -14.17
C VAL A 686 -9.94 -31.69 -15.65
N GLU A 687 -8.83 -31.47 -16.36
CA GLU A 687 -8.69 -31.78 -17.80
C GLU A 687 -8.97 -33.27 -18.09
N ASN A 688 -8.53 -34.17 -17.20
CA ASN A 688 -8.73 -35.61 -17.36
C ASN A 688 -10.04 -36.13 -16.73
N LYS A 689 -10.87 -35.26 -16.14
CA LYS A 689 -12.14 -35.61 -15.49
C LYS A 689 -12.01 -36.75 -14.48
N TYR A 690 -10.99 -36.68 -13.62
CA TYR A 690 -10.67 -37.74 -12.65
C TYR A 690 -11.63 -37.72 -11.44
N LEU A 691 -12.82 -38.31 -11.62
CA LEU A 691 -13.91 -38.29 -10.62
C LEU A 691 -13.60 -39.11 -9.36
N GLU A 692 -12.69 -40.08 -9.43
CA GLU A 692 -12.25 -40.89 -8.28
C GLU A 692 -11.58 -40.04 -7.18
N ALA A 693 -11.14 -38.82 -7.50
CA ALA A 693 -10.60 -37.88 -6.53
C ALA A 693 -11.63 -37.35 -5.52
N LYS A 694 -12.95 -37.46 -5.80
CA LYS A 694 -14.03 -36.79 -5.04
C LYS A 694 -13.89 -36.91 -3.52
N ASP A 695 -13.77 -38.13 -3.00
CA ASP A 695 -13.78 -38.37 -1.54
C ASP A 695 -12.55 -37.77 -0.85
N LYS A 696 -11.39 -37.81 -1.52
CA LYS A 696 -10.16 -37.15 -1.05
C LYS A 696 -10.29 -35.63 -1.09
N LEU A 697 -10.84 -35.06 -2.18
CA LEU A 697 -11.07 -33.62 -2.31
C LEU A 697 -12.02 -33.10 -1.22
N VAL A 698 -13.12 -33.81 -0.97
CA VAL A 698 -14.05 -33.51 0.14
C VAL A 698 -13.33 -33.54 1.50
N SER A 699 -12.41 -34.49 1.69
CA SER A 699 -11.61 -34.57 2.91
C SER A 699 -10.67 -33.37 3.06
N LEU A 700 -10.05 -32.89 1.98
CA LEU A 700 -9.22 -31.68 1.98
C LEU A 700 -10.04 -30.42 2.31
N VAL A 701 -11.24 -30.27 1.73
CA VAL A 701 -12.15 -29.14 2.02
C VAL A 701 -12.56 -29.12 3.51
N ARG A 702 -12.72 -30.30 4.12
CA ARG A 702 -13.09 -30.42 5.54
C ARG A 702 -11.92 -30.21 6.50
N ASN A 703 -10.68 -30.31 6.04
CA ASN A 703 -9.50 -30.07 6.87
C ASN A 703 -9.53 -28.63 7.40
N GLN A 704 -9.35 -28.45 8.71
CA GLN A 704 -9.39 -27.15 9.39
C GLN A 704 -7.99 -26.62 9.74
N GLU A 705 -6.94 -27.39 9.43
CA GLU A 705 -5.55 -26.99 9.67
C GLU A 705 -5.15 -25.83 8.77
N VAL A 706 -4.27 -24.97 9.27
CA VAL A 706 -3.70 -23.83 8.54
C VAL A 706 -2.19 -23.82 8.70
N ASP A 707 -1.49 -23.31 7.70
CA ASP A 707 -0.05 -23.09 7.72
C ASP A 707 0.34 -21.90 8.62
N GLU A 708 1.64 -21.59 8.68
CA GLU A 708 2.18 -20.52 9.53
C GLU A 708 1.70 -19.11 9.15
N ILE A 709 1.14 -18.92 7.95
CA ILE A 709 0.55 -17.65 7.50
C ILE A 709 -0.99 -17.71 7.47
N GLY A 710 -1.59 -18.74 8.07
CA GLY A 710 -3.04 -18.86 8.23
C GLY A 710 -3.78 -19.35 7.00
N LEU A 711 -3.10 -19.94 6.02
CA LEU A 711 -3.69 -20.48 4.80
C LEU A 711 -3.94 -21.98 4.88
N ASN A 712 -4.96 -22.45 4.18
CA ASN A 712 -5.13 -23.87 3.84
C ASN A 712 -5.27 -23.97 2.31
N THR A 713 -4.13 -23.94 1.63
CA THR A 713 -4.06 -23.90 0.16
C THR A 713 -4.67 -25.15 -0.47
N ALA A 714 -4.50 -26.32 0.16
CA ALA A 714 -5.09 -27.57 -0.30
C ALA A 714 -6.62 -27.55 -0.32
N ALA A 715 -7.26 -27.01 0.72
CA ALA A 715 -8.71 -26.83 0.75
C ALA A 715 -9.18 -25.87 -0.37
N ILE A 716 -8.44 -24.78 -0.62
CA ILE A 716 -8.76 -23.82 -1.70
C ILE A 716 -8.71 -24.52 -3.07
N HIS A 717 -7.63 -25.23 -3.38
CA HIS A 717 -7.52 -25.98 -4.63
C HIS A 717 -8.58 -27.09 -4.73
N ALA A 718 -8.90 -27.78 -3.64
CA ALA A 718 -9.92 -28.81 -3.64
C ALA A 718 -11.32 -28.23 -3.95
N LEU A 719 -11.68 -27.07 -3.40
CA LEU A 719 -12.92 -26.36 -3.72
C LEU A 719 -13.04 -26.08 -5.23
N TRP A 720 -11.99 -25.52 -5.83
CA TRP A 720 -11.96 -25.20 -7.25
C TRP A 720 -11.86 -26.43 -8.17
N THR A 721 -11.21 -27.49 -7.71
CA THR A 721 -11.16 -28.78 -8.41
C THR A 721 -12.54 -29.42 -8.44
N LEU A 722 -13.27 -29.42 -7.31
CA LEU A 722 -14.65 -29.93 -7.23
C LEU A 722 -15.60 -29.15 -8.15
N LYS A 723 -15.42 -27.82 -8.25
CA LYS A 723 -16.14 -26.98 -9.22
C LYS A 723 -15.80 -27.35 -10.66
N GLY A 724 -14.50 -27.49 -11.00
CA GLY A 724 -14.05 -27.87 -12.34
C GLY A 724 -14.50 -29.28 -12.78
N LEU A 725 -14.71 -30.19 -11.83
CA LEU A 725 -15.29 -31.51 -12.08
C LEU A 725 -16.82 -31.52 -12.15
N GLU A 726 -17.48 -30.36 -12.01
CA GLU A 726 -18.94 -30.19 -12.01
C GLU A 726 -19.64 -30.98 -10.88
N LEU A 727 -18.99 -31.12 -9.71
CA LEU A 727 -19.47 -31.95 -8.60
C LEU A 727 -20.27 -31.19 -7.52
N LEU A 728 -20.51 -29.89 -7.69
CA LEU A 728 -21.21 -29.07 -6.67
C LEU A 728 -22.66 -29.50 -6.41
N GLY A 729 -23.28 -30.25 -7.33
CA GLY A 729 -24.61 -30.83 -7.14
C GLY A 729 -24.64 -32.11 -6.27
N ASP A 730 -23.49 -32.70 -5.94
CA ASP A 730 -23.40 -33.84 -5.02
C ASP A 730 -23.63 -33.36 -3.57
N ALA A 731 -24.48 -34.07 -2.83
CA ALA A 731 -24.88 -33.65 -1.48
C ALA A 731 -23.72 -33.65 -0.47
N ASP A 732 -22.77 -34.59 -0.58
CA ASP A 732 -21.62 -34.65 0.33
C ASP A 732 -20.62 -33.51 0.04
N VAL A 733 -20.46 -33.19 -1.25
CA VAL A 733 -19.66 -32.05 -1.71
C VAL A 733 -20.28 -30.74 -1.21
N PHE A 734 -21.58 -30.55 -1.40
CA PHE A 734 -22.27 -29.34 -0.95
C PHE A 734 -22.17 -29.14 0.57
N GLU A 735 -22.32 -30.20 1.37
CA GLU A 735 -22.13 -30.12 2.82
C GLU A 735 -20.67 -29.80 3.22
N ALA A 736 -19.68 -30.27 2.45
CA ALA A 736 -18.29 -29.88 2.64
C ALA A 736 -18.06 -28.39 2.35
N VAL A 737 -18.60 -27.87 1.23
CA VAL A 737 -18.54 -26.43 0.89
C VAL A 737 -19.19 -25.58 1.98
N LYS A 738 -20.37 -26.00 2.47
CA LYS A 738 -21.05 -25.34 3.59
C LYS A 738 -20.21 -25.31 4.87
N THR A 739 -19.51 -26.41 5.17
CA THR A 739 -18.57 -26.46 6.30
C THR A 739 -17.41 -25.47 6.11
N ALA A 740 -16.92 -25.34 4.88
CA ALA A 740 -15.82 -24.43 4.53
C ALA A 740 -16.16 -22.94 4.74
N LEU A 741 -17.44 -22.56 4.74
CA LEU A 741 -17.88 -21.19 5.06
C LEU A 741 -17.59 -20.76 6.50
N SER A 742 -17.23 -21.69 7.38
CA SER A 742 -16.82 -21.41 8.77
C SER A 742 -15.37 -21.84 9.06
N HIS A 743 -14.56 -22.08 8.02
CA HIS A 743 -13.18 -22.52 8.16
C HIS A 743 -12.29 -21.43 8.82
N PRO A 744 -11.27 -21.78 9.63
CA PRO A 744 -10.36 -20.82 10.28
C PRO A 744 -9.67 -19.85 9.32
N SER A 745 -9.16 -20.36 8.19
CA SER A 745 -8.61 -19.54 7.11
C SER A 745 -9.68 -18.74 6.38
N ALA A 746 -9.55 -17.40 6.37
CA ALA A 746 -10.42 -16.51 5.61
C ALA A 746 -10.35 -16.77 4.10
N ALA A 747 -9.18 -17.15 3.59
CA ALA A 747 -8.98 -17.50 2.19
C ALA A 747 -9.85 -18.70 1.76
N VAL A 748 -10.04 -19.69 2.63
CA VAL A 748 -10.95 -20.82 2.37
C VAL A 748 -12.40 -20.35 2.36
N ARG A 749 -12.82 -19.55 3.35
CA ARG A 749 -14.19 -19.02 3.41
C ARG A 749 -14.52 -18.20 2.15
N LYS A 750 -13.62 -17.31 1.75
CA LYS A 750 -13.74 -16.49 0.53
C LYS A 750 -13.90 -17.35 -0.72
N ASN A 751 -13.04 -18.36 -0.90
CA ASN A 751 -13.12 -19.22 -2.09
C ASN A 751 -14.34 -20.16 -2.04
N ALA A 752 -14.76 -20.61 -0.87
CA ALA A 752 -16.00 -21.37 -0.71
C ALA A 752 -17.22 -20.55 -1.16
N VAL A 753 -17.26 -19.24 -0.87
CA VAL A 753 -18.30 -18.33 -1.40
C VAL A 753 -18.21 -18.19 -2.93
N ARG A 754 -17.01 -18.01 -3.48
CA ARG A 754 -16.80 -17.76 -4.93
C ARG A 754 -17.13 -18.95 -5.84
N ILE A 755 -17.14 -20.17 -5.31
CA ILE A 755 -17.52 -21.35 -6.10
C ILE A 755 -19.03 -21.58 -6.17
N LEU A 756 -19.80 -20.99 -5.25
CA LEU A 756 -21.26 -21.13 -5.19
C LEU A 756 -21.94 -20.50 -6.42
N GLU A 757 -22.95 -21.16 -6.97
CA GLU A 757 -23.75 -20.69 -8.12
C GLU A 757 -25.09 -20.06 -7.69
N PRO A 758 -25.40 -18.79 -8.00
CA PRO A 758 -26.55 -18.08 -7.45
C PRO A 758 -27.87 -18.90 -7.43
N THR A 759 -28.38 -19.21 -6.22
CA THR A 759 -29.70 -19.80 -6.00
C THR A 759 -30.44 -19.08 -4.86
N PRO A 760 -31.79 -19.16 -4.78
CA PRO A 760 -32.56 -18.47 -3.75
C PRO A 760 -32.17 -18.82 -2.30
N ASP A 761 -31.65 -20.03 -2.06
CA ASP A 761 -31.32 -20.53 -0.72
C ASP A 761 -29.99 -19.97 -0.17
N TYR A 762 -29.18 -19.33 -1.01
CA TYR A 762 -27.83 -18.87 -0.61
C TYR A 762 -27.86 -17.65 0.31
N PHE A 763 -28.87 -16.80 0.23
CA PHE A 763 -29.02 -15.70 1.19
C PHE A 763 -29.04 -16.23 2.63
N SER A 764 -29.82 -17.28 2.88
CA SER A 764 -29.88 -17.97 4.17
C SER A 764 -28.53 -18.60 4.55
N LEU A 765 -27.80 -19.15 3.58
CA LEU A 765 -26.48 -19.74 3.81
C LEU A 765 -25.44 -18.69 4.27
N ILE A 766 -25.40 -17.54 3.59
CA ILE A 766 -24.53 -16.41 3.93
C ILE A 766 -24.89 -15.86 5.32
N GLN A 767 -26.18 -15.67 5.58
CA GLN A 767 -26.67 -15.14 6.86
C GLN A 767 -26.39 -16.11 8.03
N ASN A 768 -26.66 -17.41 7.86
CA ASN A 768 -26.41 -18.41 8.91
C ASN A 768 -24.91 -18.60 9.19
N SER A 769 -24.06 -18.38 8.19
CA SER A 769 -22.60 -18.43 8.32
C SER A 769 -21.99 -17.09 8.79
N LYS A 770 -22.82 -16.06 8.98
CA LYS A 770 -22.43 -14.71 9.45
C LYS A 770 -21.39 -14.00 8.58
N LEU A 771 -21.43 -14.22 7.27
CA LEU A 771 -20.40 -13.68 6.37
C LEU A 771 -20.52 -12.16 6.13
N TRP A 772 -21.68 -11.57 6.42
CA TRP A 772 -21.87 -10.11 6.38
C TRP A 772 -20.98 -9.38 7.41
N ASP A 773 -20.70 -10.07 8.52
CA ASP A 773 -19.94 -9.58 9.68
C ASP A 773 -18.59 -10.29 9.82
N ASP A 774 -18.10 -10.95 8.76
CA ASP A 774 -16.82 -11.66 8.79
C ASP A 774 -15.67 -10.67 9.11
N PRO A 775 -14.70 -11.02 9.97
CA PRO A 775 -13.58 -10.14 10.27
C PRO A 775 -12.70 -9.83 9.04
N ASP A 776 -12.72 -10.67 7.99
CA ASP A 776 -11.97 -10.47 6.77
C ASP A 776 -12.80 -9.74 5.70
N GLY A 777 -12.30 -8.59 5.23
CA GLY A 777 -12.98 -7.79 4.21
C GLY A 777 -13.17 -8.53 2.89
N GLY A 778 -12.22 -9.38 2.49
CA GLY A 778 -12.31 -10.16 1.25
C GLY A 778 -13.44 -11.20 1.29
N VAL A 779 -13.72 -11.79 2.44
CA VAL A 779 -14.88 -12.68 2.64
C VAL A 779 -16.18 -11.90 2.51
N ARG A 780 -16.29 -10.73 3.16
CA ARG A 780 -17.46 -9.85 3.07
C ARG A 780 -17.70 -9.43 1.62
N LEU A 781 -16.66 -9.03 0.90
CA LEU A 781 -16.72 -8.63 -0.50
C LEU A 781 -17.26 -9.77 -1.38
N ALA A 782 -16.73 -10.98 -1.23
CA ALA A 782 -17.21 -12.15 -1.97
C ALA A 782 -18.69 -12.45 -1.69
N ALA A 783 -19.12 -12.33 -0.43
CA ALA A 783 -20.52 -12.53 -0.04
C ALA A 783 -21.46 -11.47 -0.66
N ILE A 784 -21.04 -10.21 -0.67
CA ILE A 784 -21.80 -9.12 -1.31
C ILE A 784 -21.89 -9.38 -2.83
N LEU A 785 -20.79 -9.66 -3.51
CA LEU A 785 -20.80 -9.92 -4.96
C LEU A 785 -21.70 -11.11 -5.34
N LEU A 786 -21.74 -12.17 -4.54
CA LEU A 786 -22.60 -13.34 -4.78
C LEU A 786 -24.10 -12.99 -4.77
N VAL A 787 -24.55 -12.03 -3.96
CA VAL A 787 -25.96 -11.61 -3.94
C VAL A 787 -26.28 -10.55 -5.00
N ILE A 788 -25.28 -9.82 -5.50
CA ILE A 788 -25.50 -8.86 -6.61
C ILE A 788 -25.93 -9.58 -7.88
N ASP A 789 -25.45 -10.80 -8.12
CA ASP A 789 -25.80 -11.59 -9.31
C ASP A 789 -27.20 -12.27 -9.22
N GLN A 790 -27.91 -12.11 -8.10
CA GLN A 790 -29.27 -12.64 -7.94
C GLN A 790 -30.34 -11.67 -8.48
N GLU A 791 -31.52 -12.22 -8.78
CA GLU A 791 -32.71 -11.41 -9.08
C GLU A 791 -33.13 -10.56 -7.87
N GLU A 792 -33.86 -9.47 -8.15
CA GLU A 792 -34.38 -8.52 -7.15
C GLU A 792 -35.08 -9.25 -5.97
N ASN A 793 -34.61 -8.99 -4.75
CA ASN A 793 -35.06 -9.68 -3.53
C ASN A 793 -35.13 -8.72 -2.32
N GLU A 794 -36.23 -8.76 -1.57
CA GLU A 794 -36.46 -7.86 -0.42
C GLU A 794 -35.46 -8.02 0.72
N GLU A 795 -35.00 -9.24 0.99
CA GLU A 795 -34.01 -9.52 2.03
C GLU A 795 -32.64 -8.98 1.61
N ILE A 796 -32.27 -9.14 0.33
CA ILE A 796 -31.03 -8.59 -0.25
C ILE A 796 -31.05 -7.06 -0.20
N GLY A 797 -32.11 -6.40 -0.65
CA GLY A 797 -32.23 -4.94 -0.57
C GLY A 797 -32.16 -4.40 0.86
N THR A 798 -32.73 -5.15 1.82
CA THR A 798 -32.67 -4.80 3.24
C THR A 798 -31.26 -4.87 3.81
N ILE A 799 -30.51 -5.95 3.55
CA ILE A 799 -29.14 -6.07 4.05
C ILE A 799 -28.20 -5.07 3.37
N LEU A 800 -28.36 -4.82 2.05
CA LEU A 800 -27.57 -3.84 1.34
C LEU A 800 -27.78 -2.43 1.90
N TYR A 801 -29.02 -2.06 2.26
CA TYR A 801 -29.29 -0.79 2.93
C TYR A 801 -28.70 -0.73 4.35
N GLN A 802 -28.66 -1.84 5.08
CA GLN A 802 -27.98 -1.90 6.38
C GLN A 802 -26.47 -1.69 6.23
N LEU A 803 -25.84 -2.42 5.31
CA LEU A 803 -24.41 -2.31 5.01
C LEU A 803 -24.04 -0.91 4.49
N ALA A 804 -24.94 -0.26 3.74
CA ALA A 804 -24.75 1.11 3.26
C ALA A 804 -24.61 2.15 4.39
N ASN A 805 -24.98 1.79 5.62
CA ASN A 805 -24.89 2.61 6.82
C ASN A 805 -23.93 2.03 7.87
N ASP A 806 -23.24 0.92 7.57
CA ASP A 806 -22.26 0.30 8.45
C ASP A 806 -20.92 1.05 8.33
N LYS A 807 -20.42 1.54 9.47
CA LYS A 807 -19.15 2.28 9.53
C LYS A 807 -17.97 1.47 8.97
N SER A 808 -17.90 0.17 9.27
CA SER A 808 -16.82 -0.70 8.78
C SER A 808 -16.87 -0.93 7.26
N VAL A 809 -18.06 -0.86 6.65
CA VAL A 809 -18.24 -0.91 5.20
C VAL A 809 -17.85 0.41 4.56
N LEU A 810 -18.18 1.53 5.19
CA LEU A 810 -17.86 2.86 4.68
C LEU A 810 -16.37 3.21 4.81
N GLU A 811 -15.67 2.61 5.78
CA GLU A 811 -14.22 2.74 5.93
C GLU A 811 -13.43 1.89 4.91
N ASP A 812 -14.06 0.87 4.31
CA ASP A 812 -13.48 0.00 3.29
C ASP A 812 -13.99 0.34 1.89
N GLU A 813 -13.09 0.76 1.00
CA GLU A 813 -13.49 1.22 -0.33
C GLU A 813 -14.13 0.14 -1.21
N TRP A 814 -13.72 -1.11 -1.09
CA TRP A 814 -14.20 -2.19 -1.97
C TRP A 814 -15.55 -2.69 -1.49
N LEU A 815 -15.75 -2.78 -0.17
CA LEU A 815 -17.06 -3.04 0.41
C LEU A 815 -18.04 -1.93 0.06
N ALA A 816 -17.63 -0.66 0.22
CA ALA A 816 -18.47 0.47 -0.15
C ALA A 816 -18.88 0.46 -1.64
N ARG A 817 -17.92 0.19 -2.55
CA ARG A 817 -18.21 0.03 -4.00
C ARG A 817 -19.19 -1.10 -4.25
N ALA A 818 -18.95 -2.28 -3.68
CA ALA A 818 -19.79 -3.45 -3.89
C ALA A 818 -21.22 -3.21 -3.38
N VAL A 819 -21.38 -2.62 -2.20
CA VAL A 819 -22.70 -2.28 -1.64
C VAL A 819 -23.42 -1.26 -2.51
N TYR A 820 -22.73 -0.24 -3.02
CA TYR A 820 -23.34 0.74 -3.92
C TYR A 820 -23.79 0.10 -5.25
N VAL A 821 -22.96 -0.76 -5.85
CA VAL A 821 -23.35 -1.53 -7.03
C VAL A 821 -24.58 -2.39 -6.72
N GLY A 822 -24.58 -3.09 -5.58
CA GLY A 822 -25.71 -3.88 -5.11
C GLY A 822 -26.98 -3.06 -4.96
N ALA A 823 -26.89 -1.86 -4.37
CA ALA A 823 -28.02 -0.95 -4.21
C ALA A 823 -28.66 -0.59 -5.57
N ILE A 824 -27.87 -0.48 -6.64
CA ILE A 824 -28.38 -0.18 -7.99
C ILE A 824 -28.99 -1.41 -8.65
N LYS A 825 -28.35 -2.58 -8.52
CA LYS A 825 -28.87 -3.84 -9.08
C LYS A 825 -30.16 -4.30 -8.40
N HIS A 826 -30.29 -4.02 -7.10
CA HIS A 826 -31.46 -4.28 -6.25
C HIS A 826 -32.23 -2.99 -5.89
N LYS A 827 -32.29 -2.04 -6.82
CA LYS A 827 -32.81 -0.69 -6.56
C LYS A 827 -34.26 -0.66 -6.07
N ALA A 828 -35.11 -1.62 -6.43
CA ALA A 828 -36.49 -1.61 -5.96
C ALA A 828 -36.57 -2.00 -4.48
N SER A 829 -35.97 -3.13 -4.10
CA SER A 829 -35.92 -3.59 -2.71
C SER A 829 -35.10 -2.65 -1.83
N PHE A 830 -33.96 -2.15 -2.31
CA PHE A 830 -33.16 -1.14 -1.62
C PHE A 830 -33.96 0.14 -1.38
N THR A 831 -34.71 0.63 -2.38
CA THR A 831 -35.58 1.80 -2.21
C THR A 831 -36.66 1.54 -1.17
N ARG A 832 -37.26 0.35 -1.11
CA ARG A 832 -38.27 0.01 -0.08
C ARG A 832 -37.67 -0.01 1.32
N ALA A 833 -36.48 -0.61 1.47
CA ALA A 833 -35.73 -0.62 2.72
C ALA A 833 -35.36 0.80 3.18
N MET A 834 -34.89 1.64 2.26
CA MET A 834 -34.60 3.05 2.49
C MET A 834 -35.87 3.85 2.84
N HIS A 835 -36.97 3.66 2.11
CA HIS A 835 -38.24 4.36 2.34
C HIS A 835 -38.81 4.11 3.74
N ALA A 836 -38.58 2.92 4.29
CA ALA A 836 -38.99 2.60 5.66
C ALA A 836 -38.31 3.48 6.73
N ARG A 837 -37.16 4.12 6.42
CA ARG A 837 -36.38 4.92 7.36
C ARG A 837 -36.17 6.38 6.95
N GLU A 838 -36.21 6.68 5.64
CA GLU A 838 -35.80 7.97 5.07
C GLU A 838 -36.82 8.53 4.06
N ARG A 839 -38.12 8.28 4.28
CA ARG A 839 -39.22 8.73 3.40
C ARG A 839 -39.10 10.20 2.99
N ASP A 840 -38.77 11.08 3.93
CA ASP A 840 -38.69 12.53 3.68
C ASP A 840 -37.57 12.88 2.70
N ARG A 841 -36.41 12.21 2.79
CA ARG A 841 -35.29 12.39 1.85
C ARG A 841 -35.64 11.92 0.43
N ILE A 842 -36.40 10.83 0.30
CA ILE A 842 -36.88 10.33 -0.99
C ILE A 842 -37.95 11.28 -1.58
N ALA A 843 -38.90 11.72 -0.77
CA ALA A 843 -40.05 12.52 -1.21
C ALA A 843 -39.63 13.91 -1.70
N THR A 844 -38.68 14.52 -1.00
CA THR A 844 -38.13 15.84 -1.35
C THR A 844 -37.23 15.76 -2.57
N GLY A 845 -36.55 14.62 -2.78
CA GLY A 845 -35.49 14.46 -3.78
C GLY A 845 -34.26 15.23 -3.33
N PHE A 846 -33.05 14.66 -3.52
CA PHE A 846 -31.75 15.16 -3.04
C PHE A 846 -31.83 16.61 -2.54
N ILE A 847 -32.05 16.77 -1.23
CA ILE A 847 -31.99 18.08 -0.62
C ILE A 847 -30.51 18.34 -0.39
N ASP A 848 -29.89 19.15 -1.27
CA ASP A 848 -28.68 19.89 -0.92
C ASP A 848 -29.05 21.00 0.08
N GLU A 849 -29.54 20.58 1.24
CA GLU A 849 -29.56 21.35 2.46
C GLU A 849 -28.74 20.52 3.47
N LYS A 850 -27.43 20.36 3.17
CA LYS A 850 -26.53 20.76 4.25
C LYS A 850 -27.03 22.15 4.63
N LEU A 851 -27.46 22.32 5.87
CA LEU A 851 -27.63 23.65 6.47
C LEU A 851 -26.25 24.32 6.35
N VAL A 852 -25.95 24.90 5.18
CA VAL A 852 -24.84 25.82 5.00
C VAL A 852 -25.31 27.02 5.78
N VAL A 853 -24.92 27.04 7.06
CA VAL A 853 -25.13 28.20 7.90
C VAL A 853 -24.33 29.30 7.22
N ASP A 854 -25.03 30.27 6.60
CA ASP A 854 -24.38 31.41 5.96
C ASP A 854 -23.72 32.28 7.04
N TYR A 855 -22.44 32.02 7.28
CA TYR A 855 -21.66 32.75 8.27
C TYR A 855 -21.25 34.16 7.79
N SER A 856 -21.56 34.54 6.54
CA SER A 856 -21.19 35.85 5.99
C SER A 856 -21.98 37.02 6.60
N GLY A 857 -23.17 36.76 7.16
CA GLY A 857 -24.06 37.79 7.71
C GLY A 857 -23.47 38.59 8.87
N ILE A 858 -23.89 39.87 8.99
CA ILE A 858 -23.45 40.78 10.07
C ILE A 858 -23.95 40.32 11.45
N ASP A 859 -25.17 39.77 11.49
CA ASP A 859 -25.87 39.41 12.74
C ASP A 859 -25.59 37.96 13.17
N VAL A 860 -24.62 37.28 12.54
CA VAL A 860 -24.22 35.92 12.90
C VAL A 860 -23.50 35.95 14.25
N PRO A 861 -24.05 35.29 15.29
CA PRO A 861 -23.40 35.19 16.60
C PRO A 861 -22.01 34.53 16.47
N VAL A 862 -21.01 35.08 17.15
CA VAL A 862 -19.60 34.59 17.12
C VAL A 862 -19.10 34.14 18.48
N GLU A 863 -20.00 34.00 19.44
CA GLU A 863 -19.70 33.64 20.83
C GLU A 863 -19.12 32.22 20.94
N ASP A 864 -19.51 31.32 20.03
CA ASP A 864 -19.00 29.95 19.89
C ASP A 864 -17.81 29.84 18.92
N TRP A 865 -17.38 30.93 18.28
CA TRP A 865 -16.22 30.94 17.39
C TRP A 865 -14.92 30.98 18.19
N LYS A 866 -13.95 30.16 17.78
CA LYS A 866 -12.63 30.06 18.42
C LYS A 866 -11.67 31.12 17.89
N ASN A 867 -10.54 31.30 18.55
CA ASN A 867 -9.57 32.35 18.18
C ASN A 867 -8.44 31.78 17.32
N VAL A 868 -8.11 32.46 16.22
CA VAL A 868 -6.93 32.18 15.38
C VAL A 868 -6.11 33.46 15.23
N ILE A 869 -4.79 33.37 15.29
CA ILE A 869 -3.90 34.51 15.06
C ILE A 869 -3.69 34.63 13.55
N THR A 870 -3.90 35.80 12.97
CA THR A 870 -3.66 36.05 11.55
C THR A 870 -2.77 37.28 11.34
N PRO A 871 -1.92 37.28 10.30
CA PRO A 871 -1.73 36.17 9.39
C PRO A 871 -0.88 35.04 10.02
N SER A 872 -1.27 33.78 9.79
CA SER A 872 -0.50 32.58 10.14
C SER A 872 -0.98 31.37 9.34
N ARG A 873 -0.11 30.36 9.16
CA ARG A 873 -0.54 29.04 8.69
C ARG A 873 -1.26 28.31 9.80
N TRP A 874 -2.28 27.52 9.45
CA TRP A 874 -3.03 26.77 10.44
C TRP A 874 -2.19 25.70 11.14
N SER A 875 -1.30 25.03 10.40
CA SER A 875 -0.30 24.08 10.93
C SER A 875 0.65 24.69 11.99
N GLU A 876 0.85 26.01 11.94
CA GLU A 876 1.74 26.77 12.86
C GLU A 876 0.95 27.50 13.95
N SER A 877 -0.38 27.45 13.88
CA SER A 877 -1.26 28.14 14.81
C SER A 877 -1.36 27.41 16.13
N LYS A 878 -1.60 28.14 17.23
CA LYS A 878 -1.91 27.56 18.55
C LYS A 878 -3.36 27.04 18.64
N ALA A 879 -4.10 27.05 17.55
CA ALA A 879 -5.46 26.53 17.46
C ALA A 879 -5.37 25.04 17.11
N GLY A 880 -5.30 24.19 18.14
CA GLY A 880 -4.95 22.76 17.99
C GLY A 880 -5.84 21.93 17.05
N GLU A 881 -7.05 22.38 16.73
CA GLU A 881 -7.96 21.71 15.78
C GLU A 881 -7.80 22.13 14.32
N LEU A 882 -7.11 23.24 14.06
CA LEU A 882 -6.76 23.64 12.69
C LEU A 882 -5.37 23.12 12.30
N LYS A 883 -4.67 22.48 13.22
CA LYS A 883 -3.36 21.88 12.94
C LYS A 883 -3.57 20.69 12.01
N ASP A 884 -3.02 20.77 10.80
CA ASP A 884 -3.14 19.75 9.75
C ASP A 884 -4.59 19.53 9.28
N PHE A 885 -5.39 20.60 9.29
CA PHE A 885 -6.80 20.59 8.91
C PHE A 885 -6.99 20.88 7.42
N ASP A 886 -7.55 19.92 6.68
CA ASP A 886 -8.07 20.10 5.33
C ASP A 886 -9.59 20.32 5.43
N GLY A 887 -10.15 21.33 4.77
CA GLY A 887 -11.58 21.63 4.86
C GLY A 887 -11.97 23.08 4.61
N ILE A 888 -13.19 23.41 5.03
CA ILE A 888 -13.77 24.75 4.92
C ILE A 888 -13.79 25.42 6.29
N VAL A 889 -13.12 26.57 6.39
CA VAL A 889 -13.05 27.39 7.62
C VAL A 889 -13.50 28.80 7.34
N TRP A 890 -14.39 29.33 8.17
CA TRP A 890 -14.72 30.75 8.18
C TRP A 890 -13.86 31.49 9.18
N VAL A 891 -13.31 32.62 8.78
CA VAL A 891 -12.61 33.55 9.66
C VAL A 891 -13.28 34.92 9.63
N LYS A 892 -13.37 35.58 10.79
CA LYS A 892 -14.15 36.80 10.98
C LYS A 892 -13.45 37.77 11.93
N GLN A 893 -13.47 39.06 11.60
CA GLN A 893 -12.84 40.11 12.41
C GLN A 893 -13.61 41.42 12.34
N GLY A 894 -13.69 42.11 13.48
CA GLY A 894 -14.22 43.46 13.59
C GLY A 894 -13.12 44.52 13.43
N PHE A 895 -13.45 45.66 12.83
CA PHE A 895 -12.55 46.81 12.75
C PHE A 895 -13.34 48.13 12.71
N THR A 896 -12.78 49.19 13.29
CA THR A 896 -13.45 50.50 13.37
C THR A 896 -12.98 51.43 12.25
N VAL A 897 -13.93 52.08 11.55
CA VAL A 897 -13.65 53.10 10.53
C VAL A 897 -13.98 54.50 11.08
N PRO A 898 -13.02 55.44 11.10
CA PRO A 898 -13.28 56.82 11.51
C PRO A 898 -14.37 57.49 10.65
N GLU A 899 -15.22 58.31 11.28
CA GLU A 899 -16.35 58.97 10.61
C GLU A 899 -15.94 59.79 9.38
N ALA A 900 -14.76 60.43 9.41
CA ALA A 900 -14.22 61.21 8.30
C ALA A 900 -13.87 60.38 7.04
N LEU A 901 -13.72 59.06 7.20
CA LEU A 901 -13.32 58.11 6.15
C LEU A 901 -14.50 57.23 5.69
N ALA A 902 -15.60 57.20 6.45
CA ALA A 902 -16.78 56.42 6.12
C ALA A 902 -17.39 56.83 4.76
N GLY A 903 -18.00 55.86 4.07
CA GLY A 903 -18.63 56.08 2.77
C GLY A 903 -17.68 56.27 1.57
N ARG A 904 -16.35 56.30 1.78
CA ARG A 904 -15.36 56.35 0.69
C ARG A 904 -15.09 54.97 0.10
N MET A 905 -14.52 54.93 -1.10
CA MET A 905 -13.93 53.69 -1.65
C MET A 905 -12.66 53.34 -0.88
N ALA A 906 -12.38 52.05 -0.75
CA ALA A 906 -11.19 51.53 -0.10
C ALA A 906 -10.61 50.34 -0.85
N GLN A 907 -9.38 49.96 -0.51
CA GLN A 907 -8.75 48.72 -0.96
C GLN A 907 -8.52 47.81 0.25
N LEU A 908 -8.90 46.55 0.12
CA LEU A 908 -8.58 45.49 1.07
C LEU A 908 -7.40 44.69 0.52
N SER A 909 -6.39 44.47 1.37
CA SER A 909 -5.27 43.58 1.11
C SER A 909 -5.23 42.55 2.23
N LEU A 910 -5.19 41.26 1.88
CA LEU A 910 -5.13 40.16 2.83
C LEU A 910 -3.79 39.39 2.77
N GLY A 911 -2.97 39.61 1.73
CA GLY A 911 -1.83 38.73 1.43
C GLY A 911 -2.30 37.37 0.90
N PRO A 912 -1.43 36.35 0.85
CA PRO A 912 -1.79 35.02 0.39
C PRO A 912 -2.74 34.30 1.34
N ILE A 913 -3.71 33.60 0.74
CA ILE A 913 -4.59 32.64 1.40
C ILE A 913 -4.38 31.31 0.71
N ASP A 914 -4.15 30.26 1.50
CA ASP A 914 -3.97 28.90 0.99
C ASP A 914 -5.25 28.46 0.24
N ASP A 915 -5.06 27.90 -0.95
CA ASP A 915 -6.09 27.53 -1.93
C ASP A 915 -7.14 28.58 -2.30
N THR A 916 -8.30 28.61 -1.65
CA THR A 916 -9.50 29.29 -2.13
C THR A 916 -10.09 30.21 -1.06
N ASP A 917 -10.50 31.42 -1.44
CA ASP A 917 -11.20 32.36 -0.55
C ASP A 917 -12.49 32.93 -1.15
N GLU A 918 -13.46 33.21 -0.27
CA GLU A 918 -14.56 34.13 -0.54
C GLU A 918 -14.64 35.19 0.56
N THR A 919 -14.44 36.45 0.18
CA THR A 919 -14.28 37.57 1.11
C THR A 919 -15.52 38.47 1.12
N TYR A 920 -15.97 38.85 2.31
CA TYR A 920 -17.16 39.66 2.57
C TYR A 920 -16.83 40.83 3.51
N ILE A 921 -17.44 41.99 3.27
CA ILE A 921 -17.42 43.15 4.19
C ILE A 921 -18.86 43.50 4.55
N ASN A 922 -19.15 43.57 5.86
CA ASN A 922 -20.49 43.87 6.38
C ASN A 922 -21.58 43.03 5.68
N GLY A 923 -21.36 41.72 5.57
CA GLY A 923 -22.31 40.80 4.94
C GLY A 923 -22.48 40.92 3.42
N LYS A 924 -21.69 41.75 2.72
CA LYS A 924 -21.70 41.79 1.25
C LYS A 924 -20.42 41.21 0.68
N ARG A 925 -20.57 40.28 -0.27
CA ARG A 925 -19.47 39.65 -0.99
C ARG A 925 -18.67 40.68 -1.78
N LEU A 926 -17.35 40.63 -1.63
CA LEU A 926 -16.40 41.55 -2.23
C LEU A 926 -15.63 40.92 -3.40
N GLY A 927 -15.28 39.64 -3.27
CA GLY A 927 -14.50 38.89 -4.25
C GLY A 927 -14.05 37.54 -3.68
N GLY A 928 -13.26 36.80 -4.46
CA GLY A 928 -12.68 35.52 -4.09
C GLY A 928 -11.76 35.01 -5.19
N MET A 929 -10.77 34.19 -4.84
CA MET A 929 -9.93 33.45 -5.81
C MET A 929 -10.00 31.96 -5.50
N GLU A 930 -9.90 31.14 -6.53
CA GLU A 930 -10.01 29.67 -6.44
C GLU A 930 -8.66 29.02 -6.80
N ARG A 931 -8.19 28.10 -5.94
CA ARG A 931 -6.98 27.27 -6.13
C ARG A 931 -5.71 28.08 -6.42
N LYS A 932 -5.48 29.14 -5.64
CA LYS A 932 -4.33 30.04 -5.73
C LYS A 932 -3.66 30.16 -4.37
N TRP A 933 -2.91 29.16 -3.96
CA TRP A 933 -2.31 29.13 -2.62
C TRP A 933 -1.31 30.25 -2.32
N ASN A 934 -0.62 30.83 -3.30
CA ASN A 934 0.46 31.82 -3.09
C ASN A 934 0.16 33.25 -3.58
N ASP A 935 -0.98 33.51 -4.21
CA ASP A 935 -1.29 34.82 -4.78
C ASP A 935 -1.81 35.80 -3.72
N ASP A 936 -1.37 37.06 -3.76
CA ASP A 936 -1.88 38.10 -2.85
C ASP A 936 -3.36 38.43 -3.12
N ARG A 937 -4.21 38.31 -2.10
CA ARG A 937 -5.63 38.67 -2.19
C ARG A 937 -5.85 40.16 -2.02
N ASN A 938 -6.25 40.82 -3.10
CA ASN A 938 -6.49 42.26 -3.17
C ASN A 938 -7.88 42.56 -3.75
N TYR A 939 -8.72 43.22 -2.95
CA TYR A 939 -10.11 43.49 -3.32
C TYR A 939 -10.47 44.97 -3.20
N ARG A 940 -11.30 45.48 -4.11
CA ARG A 940 -11.77 46.87 -4.08
C ARG A 940 -13.09 46.97 -3.31
N ILE A 941 -13.10 47.72 -2.22
CA ILE A 941 -14.29 48.04 -1.42
C ILE A 941 -15.02 49.24 -2.04
N PRO A 942 -16.27 49.05 -2.54
CA PRO A 942 -17.06 50.14 -3.12
C PRO A 942 -17.42 51.23 -2.11
N ALA A 943 -17.65 52.45 -2.62
CA ALA A 943 -18.09 53.57 -1.80
C ALA A 943 -19.44 53.25 -1.14
N GLY A 944 -19.60 53.60 0.13
CA GLY A 944 -20.81 53.32 0.90
C GLY A 944 -20.89 51.93 1.53
N LEU A 945 -19.92 51.03 1.30
CA LEU A 945 -19.89 49.72 1.96
C LEU A 945 -19.32 49.77 3.39
N LEU A 946 -18.39 50.69 3.65
CA LEU A 946 -17.86 50.96 5.00
C LEU A 946 -18.69 52.05 5.70
N LYS A 947 -19.14 51.76 6.93
CA LYS A 947 -19.88 52.68 7.79
C LYS A 947 -18.97 53.30 8.85
N ALA A 948 -19.35 54.46 9.39
CA ALA A 948 -18.63 55.04 10.52
C ALA A 948 -18.77 54.14 11.76
N GLY A 949 -17.69 53.94 12.51
CA GLY A 949 -17.67 53.03 13.66
C GLY A 949 -17.36 51.58 13.27
N GLU A 950 -17.99 50.63 13.95
CA GLU A 950 -17.72 49.19 13.79
C GLU A 950 -18.10 48.65 12.41
N ASN A 951 -17.18 47.93 11.79
CA ASN A 951 -17.35 47.18 10.54
C ASN A 951 -16.81 45.77 10.74
N GLN A 952 -17.16 44.87 9.84
CA GLN A 952 -16.79 43.47 9.93
C GLN A 952 -16.27 42.95 8.59
N ILE A 953 -15.21 42.15 8.66
CA ILE A 953 -14.71 41.32 7.57
C ILE A 953 -14.98 39.86 7.88
N THR A 954 -15.35 39.10 6.86
CA THR A 954 -15.60 37.66 6.95
C THR A 954 -15.03 36.99 5.71
N ILE A 955 -14.30 35.90 5.89
CA ILE A 955 -13.64 35.18 4.80
C ILE A 955 -13.98 33.70 4.97
N LYS A 956 -14.53 33.09 3.92
CA LYS A 956 -14.59 31.64 3.78
C LYS A 956 -13.28 31.19 3.15
N ILE A 957 -12.51 30.33 3.82
CA ILE A 957 -11.27 29.74 3.31
C ILE A 957 -11.55 28.26 3.08
N THR A 958 -11.26 27.77 1.88
CA THR A 958 -11.32 26.34 1.56
C THR A 958 -9.91 25.85 1.27
N ASP A 959 -9.40 25.01 2.15
CA ASP A 959 -8.09 24.38 2.06
C ASP A 959 -8.28 22.92 1.66
N SER A 960 -7.75 22.52 0.51
CA SER A 960 -8.01 21.19 -0.04
C SER A 960 -6.98 20.16 0.41
N ARG A 961 -5.72 20.59 0.58
CA ARG A 961 -4.60 19.83 1.15
C ARG A 961 -3.53 20.78 1.66
N GLY A 962 -2.91 20.49 2.80
CA GLY A 962 -1.61 21.06 3.16
C GLY A 962 -1.62 21.77 4.50
N ARG A 963 -1.06 23.00 4.56
CA ARG A 963 -0.85 23.71 5.83
C ARG A 963 -1.96 24.69 6.18
N GLY A 964 -2.73 25.13 5.19
CA GLY A 964 -3.90 25.99 5.30
C GLY A 964 -3.65 27.41 5.82
N GLY A 965 -4.63 28.28 5.55
CA GLY A 965 -4.82 29.55 6.26
C GLY A 965 -4.49 30.84 5.52
N LEU A 966 -4.69 31.95 6.23
CA LEU A 966 -4.37 33.31 5.80
C LEU A 966 -2.95 33.64 6.29
N TYR A 967 -1.93 33.36 5.48
CA TYR A 967 -0.55 33.21 5.98
C TYR A 967 0.45 34.26 5.49
N GLY A 968 0.00 35.33 4.84
CA GLY A 968 0.87 36.43 4.40
C GLY A 968 1.67 37.11 5.50
N GLU A 969 2.49 38.10 5.14
CA GLU A 969 3.18 38.91 6.15
C GLU A 969 2.23 39.92 6.81
N LYS A 970 2.50 40.27 8.08
CA LYS A 970 1.73 41.29 8.82
C LYS A 970 1.49 42.58 8.04
N LYS A 971 2.48 43.04 7.26
CA LYS A 971 2.42 44.27 6.46
C LYS A 971 1.44 44.21 5.27
N GLN A 972 0.99 43.01 4.88
CA GLN A 972 0.08 42.76 3.75
C GLN A 972 -1.40 42.72 4.18
N LEU A 973 -1.71 42.65 5.47
CA LEU A 973 -3.07 42.50 5.98
C LEU A 973 -3.63 43.84 6.47
N PHE A 974 -4.28 44.60 5.57
CA PHE A 974 -4.79 45.96 5.87
C PHE A 974 -5.96 46.41 4.98
N ILE A 975 -6.70 47.43 5.43
CA ILE A 975 -7.63 48.22 4.60
C ILE A 975 -7.05 49.62 4.38
N GLN A 976 -7.00 50.06 3.13
CA GLN A 976 -6.55 51.40 2.76
C GLN A 976 -7.70 52.29 2.27
N ILE A 977 -7.93 53.41 2.96
CA ILE A 977 -8.94 54.41 2.62
C ILE A 977 -8.24 55.75 2.35
N GLY A 978 -8.01 56.06 1.07
CA GLY A 978 -7.15 57.19 0.70
C GLY A 978 -5.70 56.96 1.16
N ASN A 979 -5.17 57.85 2.01
CA ASN A 979 -3.80 57.74 2.55
C ASN A 979 -3.73 57.01 3.90
N GLU A 980 -4.88 56.67 4.49
CA GLU A 980 -4.95 56.00 5.80
C GLU A 980 -4.99 54.48 5.63
N LYS A 981 -4.23 53.76 6.46
CA LYS A 981 -4.21 52.29 6.51
C LYS A 981 -4.70 51.80 7.87
N ILE A 982 -5.65 50.88 7.86
CA ILE A 982 -6.17 50.17 9.03
C ILE A 982 -5.52 48.79 9.05
N ASP A 983 -4.73 48.51 10.09
CA ASP A 983 -4.10 47.19 10.31
C ASP A 983 -5.17 46.16 10.67
N LEU A 984 -5.17 45.02 9.99
CA LEU A 984 -6.10 43.91 10.22
C LEU A 984 -5.43 42.70 10.87
N SER A 985 -4.13 42.75 11.16
CA SER A 985 -3.41 41.66 11.82
C SER A 985 -3.74 41.54 13.31
N GLY A 986 -3.68 40.31 13.84
CA GLY A 986 -3.95 40.01 15.24
C GLY A 986 -4.86 38.81 15.41
N ILE A 987 -5.67 38.81 16.48
CA ILE A 987 -6.58 37.70 16.78
C ILE A 987 -7.87 37.87 16.00
N TRP A 988 -8.20 36.88 15.16
CA TRP A 988 -9.47 36.73 14.46
C TRP A 988 -10.28 35.61 15.10
N LYS A 989 -11.58 35.58 14.82
CA LYS A 989 -12.47 34.47 15.15
C LYS A 989 -12.54 33.49 14.01
N TYR A 990 -12.60 32.19 14.28
CA TYR A 990 -12.86 31.18 13.25
C TYR A 990 -13.91 30.15 13.67
N LYS A 991 -14.52 29.53 12.66
CA LYS A 991 -15.44 28.40 12.79
C LYS A 991 -15.24 27.44 11.63
N ILE A 992 -15.11 26.16 11.94
CA ILE A 992 -15.05 25.09 10.94
C ILE A 992 -16.46 24.87 10.40
N GLU A 993 -16.63 24.91 9.07
CA GLU A 993 -17.86 24.49 8.39
C GLU A 993 -17.81 22.99 8.09
N GLU A 994 -16.68 22.51 7.55
CA GLU A 994 -16.52 21.13 7.10
C GLU A 994 -15.04 20.72 7.15
N GLU A 995 -14.76 19.50 7.59
CA GLU A 995 -13.43 18.87 7.53
C GLU A 995 -13.40 17.88 6.37
N PHE A 996 -12.40 17.99 5.50
CA PHE A 996 -12.09 17.00 4.48
C PHE A 996 -11.28 15.89 5.14
N LYS A 997 -11.77 14.65 5.07
CA LYS A 997 -10.98 13.49 5.50
C LYS A 997 -10.05 13.07 4.36
N PRO A 998 -8.76 12.81 4.63
CA PRO A 998 -7.83 12.37 3.60
C PRO A 998 -8.31 11.06 2.96
N ASP A 999 -8.40 11.07 1.63
CA ASP A 999 -8.48 9.93 0.71
C ASP A 999 -9.65 8.94 0.84
N GLN A 1000 -10.86 9.41 1.15
CA GLN A 1000 -12.09 8.65 0.92
C GLN A 1000 -13.04 9.32 -0.07
N GLU A 1001 -12.64 9.45 -1.33
CA GLU A 1001 -13.59 9.63 -2.42
C GLU A 1001 -13.73 8.35 -3.24
N VAL A 1002 -14.19 7.28 -2.56
CA VAL A 1002 -14.80 6.14 -3.25
C VAL A 1002 -15.90 6.62 -4.19
N PHE A 1003 -16.61 7.67 -3.75
CA PHE A 1003 -17.71 8.35 -4.40
C PHE A 1003 -17.33 9.81 -4.70
N GLU A 1004 -17.99 10.42 -5.68
CA GLU A 1004 -17.86 11.86 -5.92
C GLU A 1004 -18.28 12.67 -4.69
N ASP A 1005 -17.52 13.71 -4.33
CA ASP A 1005 -17.92 14.78 -3.40
C ASP A 1005 -18.16 14.33 -1.94
N GLY A 1006 -17.49 13.28 -1.46
CA GLY A 1006 -17.60 12.79 -0.06
C GLY A 1006 -19.01 12.29 0.33
N MET A 1007 -19.84 11.97 -0.66
CA MET A 1007 -21.23 11.53 -0.46
C MET A 1007 -21.31 10.14 0.19
N SER A 1008 -22.32 9.92 1.03
CA SER A 1008 -22.66 8.56 1.47
C SER A 1008 -23.20 7.71 0.32
N ILE A 1009 -23.23 6.38 0.48
CA ILE A 1009 -23.83 5.45 -0.49
C ILE A 1009 -25.29 5.84 -0.80
N THR A 1010 -26.05 6.22 0.24
CA THR A 1010 -27.45 6.64 0.11
C THR A 1010 -27.56 7.99 -0.61
N ASP A 1011 -26.67 8.94 -0.33
CA ASP A 1011 -26.64 10.23 -1.03
C ASP A 1011 -26.34 10.05 -2.51
N LEU A 1012 -25.33 9.24 -2.83
CA LEU A 1012 -24.97 8.94 -4.22
C LEU A 1012 -26.10 8.18 -4.94
N PHE A 1013 -26.79 7.28 -4.25
CA PHE A 1013 -27.96 6.60 -4.78
C PHE A 1013 -29.09 7.59 -5.07
N LEU A 1014 -29.39 8.53 -4.16
CA LEU A 1014 -30.41 9.56 -4.38
C LEU A 1014 -30.02 10.57 -5.46
N LYS A 1015 -28.74 10.92 -5.61
CA LYS A 1015 -28.22 11.80 -6.68
C LYS A 1015 -28.53 11.23 -8.06
N TYR A 1016 -28.21 9.97 -8.30
CA TYR A 1016 -28.32 9.34 -9.62
C TYR A 1016 -29.65 8.59 -9.83
N TYR A 1017 -30.26 8.05 -8.78
CA TYR A 1017 -31.47 7.20 -8.83
C TYR A 1017 -32.64 7.73 -7.99
N GLY A 1018 -32.53 8.91 -7.38
CA GLY A 1018 -33.61 9.55 -6.62
C GLY A 1018 -34.94 9.70 -7.37
N PRO A 1019 -34.97 10.08 -8.67
CA PRO A 1019 -36.22 10.13 -9.43
C PRO A 1019 -36.93 8.78 -9.51
N TYR A 1020 -36.19 7.68 -9.67
CA TYR A 1020 -36.74 6.33 -9.64
C TYR A 1020 -37.28 5.99 -8.25
N ALA A 1021 -36.49 6.25 -7.21
CA ALA A 1021 -36.87 5.98 -5.83
C ALA A 1021 -38.16 6.73 -5.43
N LYS A 1022 -38.25 8.00 -5.84
CA LYS A 1022 -39.42 8.85 -5.63
C LYS A 1022 -40.66 8.32 -6.32
N GLU A 1023 -40.54 7.87 -7.56
CA GLU A 1023 -41.67 7.27 -8.28
C GLU A 1023 -42.16 6.00 -7.59
N LEU A 1024 -41.25 5.07 -7.27
CA LEU A 1024 -41.59 3.81 -6.61
C LEU A 1024 -42.24 4.05 -5.24
N SER A 1025 -41.80 5.07 -4.50
CA SER A 1025 -42.32 5.40 -3.17
C SER A 1025 -43.79 5.84 -3.16
N LYS A 1026 -44.34 6.31 -4.29
CA LYS A 1026 -45.76 6.74 -4.38
C LYS A 1026 -46.74 5.61 -4.15
N ASP A 1027 -46.36 4.39 -4.54
CA ASP A 1027 -47.21 3.20 -4.49
C ASP A 1027 -46.94 2.35 -3.22
N LEU A 1028 -46.00 2.77 -2.37
CA LEU A 1028 -45.73 2.12 -1.10
C LEU A 1028 -46.76 2.58 -0.04
N PRO A 1029 -47.30 1.66 0.78
CA PRO A 1029 -48.26 2.02 1.80
C PRO A 1029 -47.64 3.06 2.76
N GLU A 1030 -48.42 4.07 3.15
CA GLU A 1030 -48.04 4.92 4.27
C GLU A 1030 -47.80 4.01 5.48
N LEU A 1031 -46.62 4.12 6.09
CA LEU A 1031 -46.37 3.43 7.36
C LEU A 1031 -47.49 3.86 8.31
N PRO A 1032 -48.20 2.90 8.95
CA PRO A 1032 -49.16 3.27 9.98
C PRO A 1032 -48.42 4.12 11.00
N ALA A 1033 -49.00 5.27 11.37
CA ALA A 1033 -48.47 6.11 12.43
C ALA A 1033 -48.02 5.22 13.59
N GLU A 1034 -46.77 5.37 14.00
CA GLU A 1034 -46.09 4.46 14.91
C GLU A 1034 -46.99 4.20 16.12
N LYS A 1035 -47.56 2.98 16.20
CA LYS A 1035 -48.47 2.61 17.28
C LYS A 1035 -47.64 2.30 18.50
N PHE A 1036 -47.72 3.17 19.49
CA PHE A 1036 -47.22 2.88 20.83
C PHE A 1036 -48.32 2.17 21.60
N ASP A 1037 -47.98 1.04 22.22
CA ASP A 1037 -48.91 0.33 23.11
C ASP A 1037 -49.27 1.20 24.31
N ARG A 1038 -48.38 2.13 24.69
CA ARG A 1038 -48.56 3.06 25.79
C ARG A 1038 -47.78 4.36 25.58
N ILE A 1039 -48.36 5.47 26.03
CA ILE A 1039 -47.67 6.76 26.17
C ILE A 1039 -47.60 7.10 27.66
N VAL A 1040 -46.41 7.41 28.15
CA VAL A 1040 -46.13 7.82 29.53
C VAL A 1040 -45.61 9.25 29.50
N GLU A 1041 -46.43 10.20 29.93
CA GLU A 1041 -45.99 11.58 30.14
C GLU A 1041 -45.38 11.69 31.53
N MET A 1042 -44.14 12.18 31.62
CA MET A 1042 -43.45 12.46 32.88
C MET A 1042 -42.60 13.71 32.74
N GLY A 1043 -42.28 14.34 33.85
CA GLY A 1043 -41.49 15.55 33.83
C GLY A 1043 -40.69 15.73 35.10
N THR A 1044 -40.14 16.93 35.27
CA THR A 1044 -39.40 17.30 36.47
C THR A 1044 -40.25 18.17 37.39
N LEU A 1045 -40.08 18.02 38.70
CA LEU A 1045 -40.66 18.92 39.69
C LEU A 1045 -39.78 20.16 39.80
N LYS A 1046 -40.38 21.31 39.50
CA LYS A 1046 -39.68 22.60 39.51
C LYS A 1046 -38.94 22.85 40.82
N ASP A 1047 -37.65 23.18 40.72
CA ASP A 1047 -36.72 23.53 41.80
C ASP A 1047 -36.54 22.41 42.86
N GLN A 1048 -36.80 21.14 42.50
CA GLN A 1048 -36.73 20.02 43.44
C GLN A 1048 -35.77 18.89 43.04
N MET A 1049 -35.16 18.92 41.85
CA MET A 1049 -34.27 17.86 41.33
C MET A 1049 -34.90 16.46 41.48
N LYS A 1050 -36.15 16.33 41.09
CA LYS A 1050 -36.94 15.09 41.14
C LYS A 1050 -37.80 14.97 39.90
N TYR A 1051 -38.07 13.74 39.49
CA TYR A 1051 -39.15 13.47 38.54
C TYR A 1051 -40.51 13.66 39.22
N ASP A 1052 -41.53 14.06 38.47
CA ASP A 1052 -42.90 14.23 38.94
C ASP A 1052 -43.62 12.89 39.20
N LYS A 1053 -43.04 11.80 38.70
CA LYS A 1053 -43.40 10.42 39.04
C LYS A 1053 -42.23 9.78 39.78
N GLU A 1054 -42.53 9.12 40.89
CA GLU A 1054 -41.58 8.25 41.61
C GLU A 1054 -41.61 6.81 41.05
N GLU A 1055 -42.73 6.42 40.45
CA GLU A 1055 -42.90 5.15 39.77
C GLU A 1055 -43.99 5.21 38.68
N PHE A 1056 -43.88 4.34 37.68
CA PHE A 1056 -44.95 4.06 36.72
C PHE A 1056 -44.91 2.59 36.26
N GLU A 1057 -46.00 2.11 35.67
CA GLU A 1057 -46.16 0.70 35.29
C GLU A 1057 -46.31 0.52 33.77
N VAL A 1058 -45.61 -0.47 33.21
CA VAL A 1058 -45.67 -0.89 31.81
C VAL A 1058 -45.77 -2.41 31.73
N ILE A 1059 -46.21 -2.97 30.60
CA ILE A 1059 -46.30 -4.41 30.40
C ILE A 1059 -45.07 -4.90 29.62
N ALA A 1060 -44.52 -6.04 30.01
CA ALA A 1060 -43.45 -6.73 29.30
C ALA A 1060 -43.80 -6.92 27.81
N GLY A 1061 -42.88 -6.55 26.92
CA GLY A 1061 -43.06 -6.62 25.46
C GLY A 1061 -43.80 -5.43 24.83
N GLU A 1062 -44.31 -4.45 25.60
CA GLU A 1062 -44.92 -3.23 25.03
C GLU A 1062 -43.87 -2.32 24.38
N LYS A 1063 -44.25 -1.65 23.29
CA LYS A 1063 -43.52 -0.48 22.75
C LYS A 1063 -44.08 0.78 23.38
N VAL A 1064 -43.31 1.39 24.28
CA VAL A 1064 -43.74 2.53 25.10
C VAL A 1064 -43.06 3.82 24.64
N LYS A 1065 -43.86 4.87 24.46
CA LYS A 1065 -43.35 6.24 24.26
C LYS A 1065 -43.39 6.99 25.57
N ILE A 1066 -42.24 7.47 26.04
CA ILE A 1066 -42.15 8.35 27.21
C ILE A 1066 -41.96 9.78 26.71
N ILE A 1067 -42.86 10.66 27.10
CA ILE A 1067 -42.76 12.09 26.83
C ILE A 1067 -42.19 12.73 28.09
N PHE A 1068 -40.93 13.16 28.04
CA PHE A 1068 -40.21 13.75 29.15
C PHE A 1068 -40.15 15.27 29.02
N SER A 1069 -40.87 15.99 29.88
CA SER A 1069 -40.91 17.46 29.91
C SER A 1069 -40.09 18.01 31.08
N ASN A 1070 -39.07 18.80 30.78
CA ASN A 1070 -38.26 19.42 31.83
C ASN A 1070 -38.88 20.76 32.28
N ASN A 1071 -39.58 20.73 33.42
CA ASN A 1071 -40.19 21.92 34.03
C ASN A 1071 -39.30 22.58 35.11
N ASP A 1072 -38.08 22.08 35.30
CA ASP A 1072 -37.11 22.56 36.29
C ASP A 1072 -36.25 23.69 35.70
N GLY A 1073 -35.61 24.48 36.57
CA GLY A 1073 -34.74 25.59 36.17
C GLY A 1073 -33.35 25.17 35.67
N MET A 1074 -33.09 23.87 35.55
CA MET A 1074 -31.80 23.30 35.14
C MET A 1074 -32.00 22.13 34.18
N GLN A 1075 -30.95 21.78 33.43
CA GLN A 1075 -30.97 20.66 32.49
C GLN A 1075 -31.10 19.32 33.22
N HIS A 1076 -31.85 18.40 32.62
CA HIS A 1076 -32.00 17.03 33.10
C HIS A 1076 -32.01 16.07 31.93
N ASN A 1077 -31.61 14.83 32.15
CA ASN A 1077 -31.78 13.75 31.18
C ASN A 1077 -32.63 12.64 31.81
N LEU A 1078 -32.95 11.60 31.05
CA LEU A 1078 -33.73 10.46 31.53
C LEU A 1078 -33.22 9.18 30.89
N LEU A 1079 -32.64 8.30 31.70
CA LEU A 1079 -32.14 7.00 31.28
C LEU A 1079 -32.98 5.90 31.92
N ILE A 1080 -33.23 4.81 31.19
CA ILE A 1080 -33.88 3.60 31.71
C ILE A 1080 -32.83 2.49 31.80
N GLY A 1081 -32.61 1.96 33.00
CA GLY A 1081 -31.70 0.85 33.28
C GLY A 1081 -32.43 -0.43 33.67
N ILE A 1082 -31.78 -1.57 33.46
CA ILE A 1082 -32.29 -2.88 33.93
C ILE A 1082 -32.41 -2.94 35.47
N PRO A 1083 -33.15 -3.90 36.05
CA PRO A 1083 -33.28 -4.04 37.50
C PRO A 1083 -31.92 -4.15 38.22
N GLY A 1084 -31.75 -3.36 39.28
CA GLY A 1084 -30.52 -3.34 40.09
C GLY A 1084 -29.34 -2.54 39.52
N SER A 1085 -29.51 -1.84 38.40
CA SER A 1085 -28.41 -1.13 37.71
C SER A 1085 -28.15 0.31 38.18
N LEU A 1086 -28.97 0.87 39.09
CA LEU A 1086 -28.91 2.28 39.49
C LEU A 1086 -27.50 2.72 39.95
N GLU A 1087 -26.88 1.94 40.85
CA GLU A 1087 -25.56 2.26 41.40
C GLU A 1087 -24.46 2.23 40.31
N MET A 1088 -24.55 1.27 39.39
CA MET A 1088 -23.61 1.12 38.27
C MET A 1088 -23.71 2.30 37.30
N ILE A 1089 -24.94 2.66 36.91
CA ILE A 1089 -25.22 3.81 36.03
C ILE A 1089 -24.75 5.10 36.72
N GLY A 1090 -25.04 5.25 38.01
CA GLY A 1090 -24.64 6.40 38.81
C GLY A 1090 -23.13 6.60 38.91
N GLN A 1091 -22.38 5.54 39.22
CA GLN A 1091 -20.91 5.59 39.29
C GLN A 1091 -20.28 5.90 37.92
N ALA A 1092 -20.84 5.37 36.84
CA ALA A 1092 -20.39 5.68 35.49
C ALA A 1092 -20.70 7.14 35.11
N ALA A 1093 -21.85 7.66 35.51
CA ALA A 1093 -22.21 9.06 35.34
C ALA A 1093 -21.28 10.00 36.13
N ASP A 1094 -20.91 9.65 37.37
CA ASP A 1094 -19.95 10.44 38.16
C ASP A 1094 -18.56 10.49 37.50
N LYS A 1095 -18.12 9.41 36.85
CA LYS A 1095 -16.87 9.39 36.05
C LYS A 1095 -17.01 10.22 34.79
N LEU A 1096 -18.13 10.10 34.08
CA LEU A 1096 -18.40 10.85 32.86
C LEU A 1096 -18.48 12.36 33.13
N ALA A 1097 -19.02 12.76 34.29
CA ALA A 1097 -19.04 14.15 34.75
C ALA A 1097 -17.65 14.76 34.97
N GLN A 1098 -16.59 13.94 35.10
CA GLN A 1098 -15.19 14.39 35.22
C GLN A 1098 -14.48 14.51 33.86
N SER A 1099 -15.11 14.03 32.77
CA SER A 1099 -14.55 14.04 31.42
C SER A 1099 -14.99 15.28 30.63
N ALA A 1100 -14.14 15.77 29.73
CA ALA A 1100 -14.47 16.90 28.86
C ALA A 1100 -15.60 16.57 27.85
N SER A 1101 -15.79 15.30 27.48
CA SER A 1101 -16.83 14.82 26.55
C SER A 1101 -18.19 14.56 27.22
N GLY A 1102 -18.29 14.68 28.54
CA GLY A 1102 -19.52 14.36 29.28
C GLY A 1102 -20.73 15.22 28.86
N ALA A 1103 -20.50 16.50 28.54
CA ALA A 1103 -21.55 17.40 28.06
C ALA A 1103 -21.98 17.10 26.61
N GLU A 1104 -21.04 16.70 25.74
CA GLU A 1104 -21.29 16.37 24.33
C GLU A 1104 -22.19 15.14 24.18
N ASN A 1105 -22.01 14.14 25.06
CA ASN A 1105 -22.83 12.92 25.08
C ASN A 1105 -24.05 13.02 26.00
N GLY A 1106 -24.44 14.24 26.42
CA GLY A 1106 -25.63 14.47 27.26
C GLY A 1106 -25.59 13.78 28.63
N TYR A 1107 -24.39 13.52 29.14
CA TYR A 1107 -24.10 12.73 30.34
C TYR A 1107 -24.70 11.31 30.34
N ILE A 1108 -24.85 10.68 29.17
CA ILE A 1108 -25.27 9.27 29.04
C ILE A 1108 -24.02 8.38 29.08
N PRO A 1109 -23.84 7.51 30.10
CA PRO A 1109 -22.72 6.58 30.12
C PRO A 1109 -22.87 5.47 29.08
N GLU A 1110 -21.78 5.03 28.45
CA GLU A 1110 -21.77 3.87 27.55
C GLU A 1110 -21.85 2.56 28.36
N LEU A 1111 -23.06 2.14 28.70
CA LEU A 1111 -23.29 0.88 29.41
C LEU A 1111 -24.38 0.05 28.73
N THR A 1112 -24.10 -1.23 28.53
CA THR A 1112 -25.06 -2.22 27.99
C THR A 1112 -26.30 -2.43 28.86
N VAL A 1113 -26.28 -1.96 30.11
CA VAL A 1113 -27.42 -2.02 31.05
C VAL A 1113 -28.46 -0.92 30.83
N ILE A 1114 -28.16 0.10 30.02
CA ILE A 1114 -29.08 1.17 29.65
C ILE A 1114 -29.93 0.69 28.46
N GLN A 1115 -31.25 0.76 28.61
CA GLN A 1115 -32.23 0.23 27.66
C GLN A 1115 -32.82 1.31 26.74
N ALA A 1116 -32.90 2.54 27.22
CA ALA A 1116 -33.33 3.71 26.47
C ALA A 1116 -32.85 4.98 27.19
N ALA A 1117 -32.66 6.08 26.47
CA ALA A 1117 -32.29 7.35 27.05
C ALA A 1117 -32.83 8.54 26.23
N ALA A 1118 -33.15 9.64 26.91
CA ALA A 1118 -33.10 10.97 26.34
C ALA A 1118 -31.78 11.61 26.74
N GLY A 1119 -31.15 12.34 25.81
CA GLY A 1119 -30.05 13.25 26.11
C GLY A 1119 -30.48 14.40 27.04
N LEU A 1120 -29.64 15.42 27.17
CA LEU A 1120 -29.99 16.59 27.96
C LEU A 1120 -31.22 17.29 27.40
N VAL A 1121 -32.15 17.62 28.29
CA VAL A 1121 -33.38 18.34 28.03
C VAL A 1121 -33.32 19.67 28.74
N ASP A 1122 -33.39 20.77 27.99
CA ASP A 1122 -33.31 22.12 28.52
C ASP A 1122 -34.56 22.52 29.32
N PRO A 1123 -34.47 23.51 30.22
CA PRO A 1123 -35.64 24.08 30.90
C PRO A 1123 -36.74 24.51 29.91
N GLY A 1124 -37.94 23.96 30.06
CA GLY A 1124 -39.09 24.20 29.19
C GLY A 1124 -39.14 23.34 27.92
N GLU A 1125 -38.13 22.50 27.68
CA GLU A 1125 -38.09 21.56 26.55
C GLU A 1125 -38.81 20.26 26.89
N THR A 1126 -39.32 19.58 25.85
CA THR A 1126 -39.90 18.24 25.94
C THR A 1126 -39.20 17.33 24.94
N ARG A 1127 -38.79 16.14 25.38
CA ARG A 1127 -38.20 15.08 24.54
C ARG A 1127 -39.02 13.82 24.60
N GLU A 1128 -38.92 13.04 23.53
CA GLU A 1128 -39.61 11.76 23.41
C GLU A 1128 -38.59 10.62 23.46
N ILE A 1129 -38.87 9.59 24.25
CA ILE A 1129 -38.06 8.37 24.35
C ILE A 1129 -38.93 7.21 23.91
N ILE A 1130 -38.46 6.42 22.96
CA ILE A 1130 -39.12 5.17 22.57
C ILE A 1130 -38.37 4.04 23.27
N TRP A 1131 -39.09 3.27 24.08
CA TRP A 1131 -38.55 2.13 24.80
C TRP A 1131 -39.31 0.87 24.45
N GLN A 1132 -38.61 -0.11 23.87
CA GLN A 1132 -39.11 -1.47 23.73
C GLN A 1132 -38.94 -2.18 25.07
N VAL A 1133 -40.04 -2.38 25.79
CA VAL A 1133 -40.02 -2.96 27.14
C VAL A 1133 -39.59 -4.43 27.04
N PRO A 1134 -38.54 -4.87 27.76
CA PRO A 1134 -38.10 -6.26 27.70
C PRO A 1134 -39.18 -7.24 28.18
N GLU A 1135 -39.12 -8.47 27.65
CA GLU A 1135 -40.04 -9.56 28.02
C GLU A 1135 -39.95 -9.98 29.50
N LYS A 1136 -38.85 -9.63 30.18
CA LYS A 1136 -38.59 -10.00 31.56
C LYS A 1136 -39.28 -9.01 32.52
N PRO A 1137 -40.29 -9.44 33.30
CA PRO A 1137 -40.90 -8.60 34.34
C PRO A 1137 -39.90 -8.29 35.45
N GLY A 1138 -40.06 -7.14 36.09
CA GLY A 1138 -39.19 -6.68 37.16
C GLY A 1138 -39.28 -5.18 37.41
N ASP A 1139 -38.56 -4.72 38.42
CA ASP A 1139 -38.48 -3.32 38.78
C ASP A 1139 -37.25 -2.69 38.10
N TYR A 1140 -37.47 -2.06 36.95
CA TYR A 1140 -36.46 -1.33 36.20
C TYR A 1140 -36.26 0.05 36.84
N VAL A 1141 -35.11 0.65 36.59
CA VAL A 1141 -34.79 1.96 37.16
C VAL A 1141 -34.84 3.02 36.07
N TYR A 1142 -35.30 4.22 36.39
CA TYR A 1142 -35.02 5.38 35.57
C TYR A 1142 -34.31 6.45 36.37
N VAL A 1143 -33.37 7.16 35.75
CA VAL A 1143 -32.40 7.98 36.47
C VAL A 1143 -31.92 9.17 35.63
N CYS A 1144 -31.69 10.30 36.30
CA CYS A 1144 -31.01 11.46 35.74
C CYS A 1144 -29.51 11.33 36.03
N THR A 1145 -28.69 11.26 34.99
CA THR A 1145 -27.22 11.18 35.09
C THR A 1145 -26.53 12.51 34.88
N PHE A 1146 -27.26 13.62 34.78
CA PHE A 1146 -26.66 14.95 34.89
C PHE A 1146 -25.82 15.05 36.19
N PRO A 1147 -24.64 15.71 36.17
CA PRO A 1147 -23.67 15.63 37.26
C PRO A 1147 -24.27 15.81 38.66
N GLY A 1148 -24.15 14.76 39.49
CA GLY A 1148 -24.62 14.75 40.87
C GLY A 1148 -26.11 14.40 41.09
N HIS A 1149 -26.93 14.30 40.04
CA HIS A 1149 -28.39 14.13 40.17
C HIS A 1149 -28.83 12.70 40.50
N TRP A 1150 -28.11 11.69 40.02
CA TRP A 1150 -28.56 10.29 40.06
C TRP A 1150 -28.86 9.77 41.48
N ARG A 1151 -28.23 10.35 42.51
CA ARG A 1151 -28.43 9.98 43.93
C ARG A 1151 -29.81 10.38 44.47
N THR A 1152 -30.43 11.40 43.90
CA THR A 1152 -31.71 11.97 44.40
C THR A 1152 -32.80 12.00 43.33
N MET A 1153 -32.44 11.90 42.05
CA MET A 1153 -33.33 12.00 40.90
C MET A 1153 -33.36 10.68 40.13
N ASN A 1154 -34.07 9.72 40.69
CA ASN A 1154 -34.34 8.41 40.10
C ASN A 1154 -35.72 7.91 40.54
N GLY A 1155 -36.22 6.88 39.87
CA GLY A 1155 -37.47 6.21 40.20
C GLY A 1155 -37.53 4.80 39.60
N VAL A 1156 -38.70 4.16 39.74
CA VAL A 1156 -38.88 2.75 39.36
C VAL A 1156 -39.92 2.59 38.25
N VAL A 1157 -39.55 1.91 37.17
CA VAL A 1157 -40.53 1.41 36.19
C VAL A 1157 -40.88 -0.04 36.53
N ARG A 1158 -42.13 -0.28 36.93
CA ARG A 1158 -42.63 -1.63 37.18
C ARG A 1158 -43.03 -2.29 35.88
N VAL A 1159 -42.25 -3.25 35.41
CA VAL A 1159 -42.58 -4.06 34.25
C VAL A 1159 -43.36 -5.28 34.72
N ARG A 1160 -44.65 -5.36 34.37
CA ARG A 1160 -45.52 -6.49 34.72
C ARG A 1160 -45.57 -7.52 33.60
N ALA A 1161 -45.74 -8.78 33.97
CA ALA A 1161 -46.03 -9.82 33.00
C ALA A 1161 -47.32 -9.49 32.24
N LYS A 1162 -47.33 -9.78 30.94
CA LYS A 1162 -48.52 -9.68 30.11
C LYS A 1162 -49.63 -10.56 30.71
N PRO A 1163 -50.84 -10.04 30.96
CA PRO A 1163 -51.93 -10.87 31.46
C PRO A 1163 -52.18 -12.03 30.48
N ALA A 1164 -52.28 -13.26 30.99
CA ALA A 1164 -52.65 -14.40 30.17
C ALA A 1164 -54.08 -14.17 29.62
N LEU A 1165 -54.21 -14.20 28.29
CA LEU A 1165 -55.50 -14.16 27.59
C LEU A 1165 -56.30 -15.45 27.80
#